data_AF-A0A6P8J0W6-F1
#
_entry.id   AF-A0A6P8J0W6-F1
#
_cell.length_a   1.000
_cell.length_b   1.000
_cell.length_c   1.000
_cell.angle_alpha   90.00
_cell.angle_beta   90.00
_cell.angle_gamma   90.00
#
_symmetry.space_group_name_H-M   'P 1'
#
loop_
_entity.id
_entity.type
_entity.pdbx_description
1 polymer ?
#
loop_
_entity_poly.entity_id
_entity_poly.type
_entity_poly.pdbx_seq_one_letter_code
_entity_poly.pdbx_strand_id
1 'polypeptide(L)'
;MVMKTLAYLLVLSLALVFRFHLADGFTFPSILDDARQAMMKFSKPATTTTTTPTKPTVPGGGWLGGGRRRRRYVRPRPPSRTKPSNSFLEVLSKVEKSVLEAQASGNKHFLSRAKMDTLINNIKIALKKRSFLFARETLGKALYKALTTRSGPRVKRSASSAKQFLDKLQKEIGQTKFSELLGVEDYKTLVFAIDDTGSMGGEIRAVKDISSAIVRTQAGKKTVNYILSVFNDPTTGPVIFKDSGTEFIKELQKLRAHGGGDYPELTFKGMLDAMEEGPREGSPMYVFTDATAKDHTKDNINTLIGAARDFGVSINFFTTSAASSFAPFVQVARETCGMILRLVGSSEIRKLESITKLSLRNSGVCMTGGDDGGFFGKKRAVSRSKVILVDDSVKNMIISVSTQNSNPVIVLRDPSGRRFTGRKISLYRAAIYELINPTPGRWTLSVAASAGKYHYLVRGSSDSNIDFDYYFVMLPTRKGRYPIPINQPLAGQRANAIITVAGAERIQRNRLSVELIDSRNGRVLTTVAMTPRSSSKVHFVVSFTPPSTPFKFRMKGRTKAGHGFERSSRKTIRATTALIRVYRAKDGQLTIPRGRRMYVILLIFNVGPTETFDVSVNDPKRYATTRRKQRVQVYKNRSRRFILWFTAPSSATPGKGYPVAVTIKGRKSRVETGQILNLIVA
;
A
#
# COMPACT_ATOMS: atom_id res chain seq x y z
N MET A 1 -11.66 61.86 -11.74
CA MET A 1 -11.48 61.10 -10.47
C MET A 1 -12.14 59.71 -10.45
N VAL A 2 -12.75 59.23 -11.56
CA VAL A 2 -13.52 57.98 -11.60
C VAL A 2 -12.76 56.78 -12.22
N MET A 3 -11.70 57.03 -13.01
CA MET A 3 -10.91 55.95 -13.64
C MET A 3 -9.79 55.35 -12.77
N LYS A 4 -9.32 56.04 -11.72
CA LYS A 4 -8.31 55.48 -10.79
C LYS A 4 -8.92 54.53 -9.75
N THR A 5 -10.21 54.68 -9.45
CA THR A 5 -10.96 53.83 -8.51
C THR A 5 -11.36 52.50 -9.14
N LEU A 6 -11.61 52.46 -10.46
CA LEU A 6 -11.92 51.22 -11.19
C LEU A 6 -10.69 50.31 -11.34
N ALA A 7 -9.50 50.90 -11.53
CA ALA A 7 -8.24 50.14 -11.58
C ALA A 7 -7.86 49.51 -10.23
N TYR A 8 -8.19 50.17 -9.11
CA TYR A 8 -7.96 49.62 -7.77
C TYR A 8 -8.91 48.46 -7.43
N LEU A 9 -10.15 48.49 -7.94
CA LEU A 9 -11.12 47.39 -7.80
C LEU A 9 -10.82 46.20 -8.73
N LEU A 10 -10.23 46.44 -9.90
CA LEU A 10 -9.82 45.37 -10.82
C LEU A 10 -8.52 44.66 -10.38
N VAL A 11 -7.63 45.36 -9.67
CA VAL A 11 -6.39 44.77 -9.13
C VAL A 11 -6.62 44.03 -7.81
N LEU A 12 -7.64 44.40 -7.01
CA LEU A 12 -8.01 43.63 -5.82
C LEU A 12 -8.76 42.32 -6.11
N SER A 13 -9.31 42.13 -7.32
CA SER A 13 -10.02 40.89 -7.69
C SER A 13 -9.09 39.79 -8.22
N LEU A 14 -7.85 40.11 -8.65
CA LEU A 14 -6.88 39.12 -9.15
C LEU A 14 -6.00 38.45 -8.06
N ALA A 15 -6.12 38.87 -6.80
CA ALA A 15 -5.40 38.25 -5.67
C ALA A 15 -6.29 37.38 -4.77
N LEU A 16 -7.49 36.98 -5.24
CA LEU A 16 -8.19 35.85 -4.64
C LEU A 16 -7.40 34.59 -4.97
N VAL A 17 -6.65 34.09 -3.99
CA VAL A 17 -6.34 32.67 -3.91
C VAL A 17 -7.68 31.95 -4.05
N PHE A 18 -7.96 31.35 -5.21
CA PHE A 18 -9.22 30.67 -5.50
C PHE A 18 -9.48 29.61 -4.42
N ARG A 19 -10.22 29.99 -3.38
CA ARG A 19 -10.73 29.08 -2.36
C ARG A 19 -12.00 28.50 -2.92
N PHE A 20 -11.85 27.43 -3.69
CA PHE A 20 -12.97 26.60 -4.11
C PHE A 20 -13.64 26.01 -2.87
N HIS A 21 -14.75 26.60 -2.44
CA HIS A 21 -15.68 25.97 -1.51
C HIS A 21 -16.54 24.98 -2.31
N LEU A 22 -16.73 23.77 -1.78
CA LEU A 22 -17.83 22.91 -2.25
C LEU A 22 -19.14 23.50 -1.73
N ALA A 23 -20.27 23.16 -2.37
CA ALA A 23 -21.60 23.49 -1.85
C ALA A 23 -21.76 23.02 -0.38
N ASP A 24 -21.00 22.00 0.02
CA ASP A 24 -20.98 21.43 1.36
C ASP A 24 -19.99 22.13 2.33
N GLY A 25 -19.44 23.31 2.00
CA GLY A 25 -18.52 24.08 2.86
C GLY A 25 -17.09 23.53 2.97
N PHE A 26 -16.78 22.42 2.29
CA PHE A 26 -15.44 21.85 2.26
C PHE A 26 -14.48 22.69 1.41
N THR A 27 -13.36 23.14 2.01
CA THR A 27 -12.26 23.81 1.30
C THR A 27 -11.10 22.82 1.07
N PHE A 28 -10.70 22.66 -0.19
CA PHE A 28 -9.55 21.79 -0.53
C PHE A 28 -8.24 22.35 0.07
N PRO A 29 -7.41 21.52 0.72
CA PRO A 29 -6.16 22.02 1.31
C PRO A 29 -5.10 22.31 0.24
N SER A 30 -4.89 23.59 -0.11
CA SER A 30 -3.89 23.99 -1.12
C SER A 30 -2.45 23.59 -0.80
N ILE A 31 -2.15 23.28 0.46
CA ILE A 31 -0.83 22.80 0.90
C ILE A 31 -0.44 21.46 0.26
N LEU A 32 -1.42 20.66 -0.17
CA LEU A 32 -1.19 19.43 -0.91
C LEU A 32 -0.55 19.72 -2.27
N ASP A 33 -1.06 20.71 -2.99
CA ASP A 33 -0.53 21.11 -4.30
C ASP A 33 0.93 21.58 -4.18
N ASP A 34 1.24 22.36 -3.15
CA ASP A 34 2.60 22.86 -2.91
C ASP A 34 3.58 21.71 -2.61
N ALA A 35 3.18 20.77 -1.73
CA ALA A 35 3.99 19.58 -1.41
C ALA A 35 4.19 18.70 -2.65
N ARG A 36 3.12 18.50 -3.42
CA ARG A 36 3.14 17.74 -4.67
C ARG A 36 4.09 18.35 -5.68
N GLN A 37 3.95 19.65 -5.93
CA GLN A 37 4.78 20.38 -6.88
C GLN A 37 6.26 20.30 -6.49
N ALA A 38 6.59 20.40 -5.20
CA ALA A 38 7.96 20.26 -4.72
C ALA A 38 8.52 18.85 -4.96
N MET A 39 7.79 17.80 -4.59
CA MET A 39 8.21 16.42 -4.77
C MET A 39 8.32 16.00 -6.24
N MET A 40 7.39 16.43 -7.09
CA MET A 40 7.38 16.10 -8.52
C MET A 40 8.67 16.51 -9.25
N LYS A 41 9.41 17.50 -8.74
CA LYS A 41 10.73 17.91 -9.27
C LYS A 41 11.81 16.82 -9.12
N PHE A 42 11.59 15.85 -8.22
CA PHE A 42 12.48 14.72 -7.97
C PHE A 42 11.89 13.38 -8.45
N SER A 43 10.84 13.42 -9.27
CA SER A 43 10.10 12.22 -9.72
C SER A 43 10.84 11.33 -10.72
N LYS A 44 12.04 11.72 -11.14
CA LYS A 44 12.83 11.05 -12.16
C LYS A 44 14.24 10.78 -11.65
N PRO A 45 14.89 9.67 -12.08
CA PRO A 45 16.29 9.43 -11.78
C PRO A 45 17.14 10.60 -12.24
N ALA A 46 18.14 11.00 -11.46
CA ALA A 46 19.11 12.00 -11.87
C ALA A 46 19.83 11.50 -13.13
N THR A 47 19.86 12.32 -14.18
CA THR A 47 20.58 12.01 -15.41
C THR A 47 22.06 11.96 -15.06
N THR A 48 22.65 10.77 -15.04
CA THR A 48 24.09 10.65 -14.87
C THR A 48 24.72 11.10 -16.18
N THR A 49 25.17 12.35 -16.25
CA THR A 49 26.17 12.77 -17.23
C THR A 49 27.38 11.88 -16.99
N THR A 50 27.50 10.84 -17.81
CA THR A 50 28.69 10.00 -17.79
C THR A 50 29.80 10.86 -18.38
N THR A 51 30.65 11.44 -17.53
CA THR A 51 31.91 12.02 -17.96
C THR A 51 32.65 10.95 -18.75
N THR A 52 32.83 11.20 -20.04
CA THR A 52 33.64 10.41 -20.95
C THR A 52 35.00 10.19 -20.29
N PRO A 53 35.49 8.94 -20.12
CA PRO A 53 36.89 8.76 -19.75
C PRO A 53 37.73 9.36 -20.87
N THR A 54 38.61 10.29 -20.53
CA THR A 54 39.68 10.73 -21.41
C THR A 54 40.40 9.49 -21.94
N LYS A 55 40.54 9.43 -23.27
CA LYS A 55 41.34 8.41 -23.96
C LYS A 55 42.73 8.41 -23.32
N PRO A 56 43.28 7.27 -22.87
CA PRO A 56 44.70 7.20 -22.56
C PRO A 56 45.46 7.35 -23.87
N THR A 57 46.32 8.37 -23.94
CA THR A 57 47.37 8.51 -24.93
C THR A 57 48.35 7.37 -24.72
N VAL A 58 48.52 6.49 -25.70
CA VAL A 58 49.56 5.45 -25.69
C VAL A 58 50.66 5.90 -26.66
N PRO A 59 51.95 5.90 -26.26
CA PRO A 59 53.05 6.21 -27.17
C PRO A 59 53.28 5.05 -28.15
N GLY A 60 53.77 5.40 -29.34
CA GLY A 60 53.81 4.53 -30.51
C GLY A 60 54.64 3.25 -30.37
N GLY A 61 54.29 2.26 -31.21
CA GLY A 61 55.10 1.08 -31.47
C GLY A 61 54.35 0.02 -32.28
N GLY A 62 54.88 -0.30 -33.47
CA GLY A 62 54.93 -1.66 -34.04
C GLY A 62 53.66 -2.30 -34.61
N TRP A 63 53.66 -2.52 -35.92
CA TRP A 63 52.79 -3.42 -36.67
C TRP A 63 52.89 -4.90 -36.22
N LEU A 64 51.78 -5.64 -36.28
CA LEU A 64 51.62 -6.95 -36.96
C LEU A 64 50.16 -7.47 -36.83
N GLY A 65 49.69 -8.13 -37.88
CA GLY A 65 48.29 -8.46 -38.14
C GLY A 65 47.67 -9.57 -37.28
N GLY A 66 46.33 -9.57 -37.25
CA GLY A 66 45.52 -10.64 -36.64
C GLY A 66 44.07 -10.22 -36.48
N GLY A 67 43.18 -10.77 -37.31
CA GLY A 67 41.75 -10.47 -37.33
C GLY A 67 41.07 -10.72 -35.98
N ARG A 68 40.41 -9.68 -35.43
CA ARG A 68 39.51 -9.81 -34.27
C ARG A 68 38.15 -9.21 -34.60
N ARG A 69 37.13 -10.08 -34.63
CA ARG A 69 35.70 -9.71 -34.64
C ARG A 69 35.44 -8.68 -33.54
N ARG A 70 35.11 -7.45 -33.92
CA ARG A 70 34.63 -6.42 -32.98
C ARG A 70 33.28 -6.85 -32.40
N ARG A 71 33.27 -7.42 -31.19
CA ARG A 71 32.05 -7.43 -30.36
C ARG A 71 31.70 -5.98 -30.06
N ARG A 72 30.68 -5.43 -30.72
CA ARG A 72 30.04 -4.17 -30.30
C ARG A 72 29.51 -4.39 -28.89
N TYR A 73 30.23 -3.87 -27.90
CA TYR A 73 29.70 -3.68 -26.56
C TYR A 73 28.62 -2.60 -26.65
N VAL A 74 27.38 -3.01 -26.88
CA VAL A 74 26.23 -2.12 -26.72
C VAL A 74 26.08 -1.92 -25.20
N ARG A 75 26.64 -0.82 -24.68
CA ARG A 75 26.31 -0.37 -23.32
C ARG A 75 24.80 -0.16 -23.27
N PRO A 76 24.06 -0.77 -22.33
CA PRO A 76 22.67 -0.42 -22.12
C PRO A 76 22.63 1.06 -21.74
N ARG A 77 22.09 1.93 -22.60
CA ARG A 77 21.67 3.26 -22.16
C ARG A 77 20.59 3.04 -21.10
N PRO A 78 20.71 3.55 -19.86
CA PRO A 78 19.59 3.52 -18.94
C PRO A 78 18.46 4.31 -19.59
N PRO A 79 17.23 3.78 -19.67
CA PRO A 79 16.12 4.54 -20.21
C PRO A 79 15.92 5.77 -19.32
N SER A 80 16.13 6.97 -19.87
CA SER A 80 15.73 8.21 -19.18
C SER A 80 14.21 8.21 -19.11
N ARG A 81 13.64 7.70 -18.02
CA ARG A 81 12.19 7.61 -17.90
C ARG A 81 11.60 9.02 -17.91
N THR A 82 10.74 9.29 -18.89
CA THR A 82 10.13 10.62 -19.07
C THR A 82 8.97 10.87 -18.10
N LYS A 83 8.50 9.83 -17.39
CA LYS A 83 7.38 9.85 -16.44
C LYS A 83 7.79 9.36 -15.04
N PRO A 84 7.06 9.71 -13.97
CA PRO A 84 7.22 9.11 -12.62
C PRO A 84 6.91 7.61 -12.58
N SER A 85 7.38 6.91 -11.56
CA SER A 85 7.10 5.47 -11.30
C SER A 85 5.75 5.35 -10.64
N ASN A 86 5.13 4.19 -10.77
CA ASN A 86 4.00 3.83 -9.91
C ASN A 86 4.40 3.94 -8.41
N SER A 87 5.58 3.42 -8.03
CA SER A 87 6.09 3.55 -6.65
C SER A 87 6.20 5.01 -6.19
N PHE A 88 6.72 5.93 -7.02
CA PHE A 88 6.81 7.34 -6.67
C PHE A 88 5.43 7.97 -6.45
N LEU A 89 4.46 7.66 -7.32
CA LEU A 89 3.10 8.20 -7.21
C LEU A 89 2.37 7.65 -5.97
N GLU A 90 2.58 6.38 -5.62
CA GLU A 90 2.06 5.77 -4.39
C GLU A 90 2.66 6.45 -3.15
N VAL A 91 3.99 6.62 -3.12
CA VAL A 91 4.70 7.31 -2.03
C VAL A 91 4.27 8.77 -1.90
N LEU A 92 4.12 9.47 -3.02
CA LEU A 92 3.67 10.86 -3.07
C LEU A 92 2.30 11.03 -2.42
N SER A 93 1.33 10.18 -2.74
CA SER A 93 -0.01 10.20 -2.12
C SER A 93 0.04 10.00 -0.60
N LYS A 94 0.92 9.12 -0.11
CA LYS A 94 1.10 8.90 1.34
C LYS A 94 1.74 10.11 2.03
N VAL A 95 2.76 10.70 1.42
CA VAL A 95 3.42 11.90 1.96
C VAL A 95 2.46 13.08 1.97
N GLU A 96 1.64 13.26 0.94
CA GLU A 96 0.54 14.24 0.88
C GLU A 96 -0.45 14.04 2.05
N LYS A 97 -0.90 12.81 2.32
CA LYS A 97 -1.72 12.48 3.49
C LYS A 97 -1.02 12.87 4.80
N SER A 98 0.26 12.55 4.96
CA SER A 98 1.03 12.90 6.16
C SER A 98 1.23 14.40 6.34
N VAL A 99 1.34 15.18 5.25
CA VAL A 99 1.33 16.67 5.30
C VAL A 99 0.01 17.18 5.88
N LEU A 100 -1.13 16.61 5.49
CA LEU A 100 -2.42 16.97 6.08
C LEU A 100 -2.56 16.53 7.53
N GLU A 101 -2.09 15.34 7.88
CA GLU A 101 -2.09 14.87 9.27
C GLU A 101 -1.28 15.81 10.15
N ALA A 102 -0.14 16.31 9.66
CA ALA A 102 0.65 17.32 10.34
C ALA A 102 -0.11 18.65 10.49
N GLN A 103 -0.81 19.11 9.45
CA GLN A 103 -1.65 20.31 9.51
C GLN A 103 -2.80 20.19 10.54
N ALA A 104 -3.42 19.01 10.61
CA ALA A 104 -4.54 18.73 11.50
C ALA A 104 -4.13 18.41 12.95
N SER A 105 -2.84 18.16 13.20
CA SER A 105 -2.36 17.76 14.52
C SER A 105 -2.40 18.90 15.54
N GLY A 106 -2.63 18.59 16.83
CA GLY A 106 -2.61 19.57 17.93
C GLY A 106 -1.23 20.16 18.25
N ASN A 107 -0.28 19.94 17.35
CA ASN A 107 1.13 20.24 17.44
C ASN A 107 1.38 21.68 16.94
N LYS A 108 1.02 22.68 17.75
CA LYS A 108 1.12 24.11 17.37
C LYS A 108 2.49 24.78 17.55
N HIS A 109 3.54 24.08 18.00
CA HIS A 109 4.86 24.68 18.27
C HIS A 109 6.02 23.94 17.59
N PHE A 110 6.39 24.31 16.36
CA PHE A 110 7.42 23.58 15.58
C PHE A 110 8.49 24.45 14.90
N LEU A 111 8.59 25.73 15.25
CA LEU A 111 9.36 26.72 14.49
C LEU A 111 10.88 26.78 14.75
N SER A 112 11.48 25.95 15.63
CA SER A 112 12.94 25.99 15.84
C SER A 112 13.74 25.19 14.80
N ARG A 113 14.94 25.66 14.44
CA ARG A 113 15.89 24.99 13.53
C ARG A 113 16.29 23.61 14.05
N ALA A 114 16.57 23.48 15.35
CA ALA A 114 16.89 22.23 16.03
C ALA A 114 15.86 21.11 15.74
N LYS A 115 14.56 21.45 15.73
CA LYS A 115 13.50 20.49 15.39
C LYS A 115 13.52 20.01 13.94
N MET A 116 14.05 20.80 12.99
CA MET A 116 14.17 20.35 11.59
C MET A 116 15.30 19.33 11.44
N ASP A 117 16.44 19.58 12.09
CA ASP A 117 17.56 18.65 12.07
C ASP A 117 17.20 17.34 12.79
N THR A 118 16.37 17.38 13.84
CA THR A 118 15.76 16.18 14.44
C THR A 118 14.95 15.37 13.43
N LEU A 119 14.12 16.01 12.60
CA LEU A 119 13.33 15.29 11.58
C LEU A 119 14.25 14.63 10.53
N ILE A 120 15.28 15.33 10.08
CA ILE A 120 16.28 14.77 9.14
C ILE A 120 17.01 13.59 9.77
N ASN A 121 17.44 13.69 11.02
CA ASN A 121 18.12 12.61 11.75
C ASN A 121 17.21 11.39 11.93
N ASN A 122 15.93 11.60 12.23
CA ASN A 122 14.97 10.51 12.35
C ASN A 122 14.69 9.82 11.00
N ILE A 123 14.67 10.56 9.89
CA ILE A 123 14.64 9.97 8.54
C ILE A 123 15.91 9.14 8.29
N LYS A 124 17.10 9.67 8.61
CA LYS A 124 18.38 8.96 8.45
C LYS A 124 18.41 7.64 9.22
N ILE A 125 18.03 7.68 10.50
CA ILE A 125 18.04 6.51 11.39
C ILE A 125 17.03 5.47 10.90
N ALA A 126 15.83 5.89 10.48
CA ALA A 126 14.82 4.99 9.92
C ALA A 126 15.28 4.30 8.64
N LEU A 127 15.90 5.04 7.71
CA LEU A 127 16.40 4.49 6.45
C LEU A 127 17.55 3.48 6.65
N LYS A 128 18.36 3.62 7.70
CA LYS A 128 19.41 2.63 8.05
C LYS A 128 18.84 1.25 8.38
N LYS A 129 17.58 1.18 8.83
CA LYS A 129 16.87 -0.05 9.19
C LYS A 129 15.61 -0.24 8.35
N ARG A 130 15.60 0.28 7.11
CA ARG A 130 14.51 0.08 6.13
C ARG A 130 13.11 0.47 6.61
N SER A 131 12.99 1.33 7.62
CA SER A 131 11.72 1.78 8.17
C SER A 131 11.11 2.89 7.31
N PHE A 132 10.83 2.58 6.03
CA PHE A 132 10.41 3.53 5.00
C PHE A 132 9.07 4.21 5.32
N LEU A 133 8.14 3.48 5.94
CA LEU A 133 6.84 4.02 6.34
C LEU A 133 7.01 5.19 7.32
N PHE A 134 7.73 4.97 8.43
CA PHE A 134 8.06 6.02 9.38
C PHE A 134 8.85 7.17 8.74
N ALA A 135 9.82 6.86 7.88
CA ALA A 135 10.62 7.86 7.18
C ALA A 135 9.76 8.77 6.29
N ARG A 136 8.76 8.21 5.58
CA ARG A 136 7.85 8.96 4.71
C ARG A 136 6.80 9.75 5.50
N GLU A 137 6.29 9.22 6.60
CA GLU A 137 5.44 9.98 7.52
C GLU A 137 6.21 11.18 8.11
N THR A 138 7.46 10.96 8.49
CA THR A 138 8.36 12.01 8.99
C THR A 138 8.69 13.03 7.89
N LEU A 139 8.87 12.58 6.64
CA LEU A 139 9.04 13.46 5.49
C LEU A 139 7.81 14.37 5.29
N GLY A 140 6.59 13.83 5.40
CA GLY A 140 5.37 14.63 5.32
C GLY A 140 5.29 15.71 6.41
N LYS A 141 5.68 15.37 7.65
CA LYS A 141 5.79 16.36 8.74
C LYS A 141 6.85 17.44 8.45
N ALA A 142 8.00 17.03 7.91
CA ALA A 142 9.08 17.95 7.55
C ALA A 142 8.70 18.87 6.39
N LEU A 143 8.01 18.35 5.37
CA LEU A 143 7.46 19.15 4.26
C LEU A 143 6.40 20.14 4.73
N TYR A 144 5.47 19.69 5.59
CA TYR A 144 4.51 20.60 6.22
C TYR A 144 5.22 21.75 6.94
N LYS A 145 6.27 21.44 7.71
CA LYS A 145 7.10 22.45 8.38
C LYS A 145 7.79 23.38 7.37
N ALA A 146 8.43 22.84 6.34
CA ALA A 146 9.11 23.63 5.31
C ALA A 146 8.15 24.58 4.58
N LEU A 147 6.93 24.13 4.29
CA LEU A 147 5.88 24.93 3.63
C LEU A 147 5.30 26.03 4.52
N THR A 148 5.35 25.86 5.85
CA THR A 148 4.74 26.78 6.82
C THR A 148 5.73 27.66 7.56
N THR A 149 7.04 27.40 7.41
CA THR A 149 8.11 28.24 7.97
C THR A 149 8.10 29.59 7.26
N ARG A 150 7.70 30.65 7.96
CA ARG A 150 7.66 32.03 7.46
C ARG A 150 8.98 32.75 7.75
N SER A 151 9.55 33.40 6.75
CA SER A 151 10.59 34.44 6.89
C SER A 151 9.96 35.85 6.87
N GLY A 152 8.90 36.07 7.67
CA GLY A 152 8.28 37.39 7.88
C GLY A 152 6.75 37.45 7.75
N PRO A 153 6.10 38.58 8.11
CA PRO A 153 4.64 38.71 8.21
C PRO A 153 3.88 38.59 6.88
N ARG A 154 4.53 38.83 5.73
CA ARG A 154 3.91 38.88 4.39
C ARG A 154 4.29 37.73 3.44
N VAL A 155 5.13 36.78 3.86
CA VAL A 155 5.62 35.70 2.96
C VAL A 155 4.56 34.60 2.81
N LYS A 156 4.15 34.34 1.56
CA LYS A 156 3.22 33.25 1.18
C LYS A 156 3.89 31.88 1.34
N ARG A 157 3.09 30.84 1.58
CA ARG A 157 3.54 29.44 1.48
C ARG A 157 4.16 29.23 0.10
N SER A 158 5.30 28.53 0.01
CA SER A 158 5.97 28.33 -1.27
C SER A 158 6.48 26.92 -1.45
N ALA A 159 6.12 26.32 -2.59
CA ALA A 159 6.72 25.09 -3.10
C ALA A 159 8.25 25.20 -3.27
N SER A 160 8.81 26.42 -3.37
CA SER A 160 10.27 26.62 -3.39
C SER A 160 10.94 26.24 -2.07
N SER A 161 10.37 26.62 -0.92
CA SER A 161 10.92 26.28 0.40
C SER A 161 10.91 24.77 0.65
N ALA A 162 9.83 24.09 0.24
CA ALA A 162 9.76 22.63 0.28
C ALA A 162 10.80 21.97 -0.63
N LYS A 163 11.02 22.50 -1.83
CA LYS A 163 12.09 22.02 -2.73
C LYS A 163 13.48 22.19 -2.08
N GLN A 164 13.78 23.37 -1.53
CA GLN A 164 15.07 23.63 -0.86
C GLN A 164 15.31 22.66 0.29
N PHE A 165 14.26 22.34 1.07
CA PHE A 165 14.34 21.30 2.10
C PHE A 165 14.66 19.92 1.50
N LEU A 166 13.99 19.53 0.40
CA LEU A 166 14.25 18.27 -0.29
C LEU A 166 15.68 18.22 -0.85
N ASP A 167 16.19 19.32 -1.41
CA ASP A 167 17.58 19.44 -1.87
C ASP A 167 18.56 19.24 -0.69
N LYS A 168 18.30 19.87 0.47
CA LYS A 168 19.10 19.66 1.69
C LYS A 168 19.04 18.20 2.13
N LEU A 169 17.84 17.61 2.21
CA LEU A 169 17.66 16.22 2.63
C LEU A 169 18.42 15.26 1.69
N GLN A 170 18.35 15.47 0.38
CA GLN A 170 19.08 14.69 -0.62
C GLN A 170 20.59 14.74 -0.40
N LYS A 171 21.15 15.93 -0.15
CA LYS A 171 22.59 16.10 0.19
C LYS A 171 22.96 15.34 1.47
N GLU A 172 22.10 15.39 2.47
CA GLU A 172 22.33 14.81 3.80
C GLU A 172 22.25 13.27 3.83
N ILE A 173 21.40 12.66 3.01
CA ILE A 173 21.19 11.20 3.01
C ILE A 173 21.80 10.49 1.80
N GLY A 174 22.24 11.24 0.80
CA GLY A 174 22.78 10.75 -0.46
C GLY A 174 21.69 10.37 -1.48
N GLN A 175 22.06 10.38 -2.76
CA GLN A 175 21.15 10.17 -3.88
C GLN A 175 20.41 8.83 -3.81
N THR A 176 21.10 7.74 -3.49
CA THR A 176 20.51 6.39 -3.47
C THR A 176 19.40 6.28 -2.43
N LYS A 177 19.67 6.66 -1.17
CA LYS A 177 18.67 6.60 -0.09
C LYS A 177 17.52 7.59 -0.33
N PHE A 178 17.81 8.73 -0.93
CA PHE A 178 16.78 9.69 -1.32
C PHE A 178 15.87 9.15 -2.42
N SER A 179 16.44 8.48 -3.42
CA SER A 179 15.70 7.78 -4.47
C SER A 179 14.76 6.71 -3.88
N GLU A 180 15.25 5.90 -2.93
CA GLU A 180 14.45 4.88 -2.24
C GLU A 180 13.35 5.48 -1.35
N LEU A 181 13.67 6.55 -0.61
CA LEU A 181 12.72 7.26 0.23
C LEU A 181 11.52 7.75 -0.59
N LEU A 182 11.79 8.34 -1.76
CA LEU A 182 10.76 8.88 -2.65
C LEU A 182 10.15 7.85 -3.60
N GLY A 183 10.73 6.66 -3.73
CA GLY A 183 10.26 5.65 -4.69
C GLY A 183 10.50 6.03 -6.14
N VAL A 184 11.56 6.80 -6.45
CA VAL A 184 11.84 7.34 -7.81
C VAL A 184 11.96 6.22 -8.84
N GLU A 185 12.60 5.13 -8.47
CA GLU A 185 12.58 3.88 -9.22
C GLU A 185 11.51 2.92 -8.68
N ASP A 186 11.18 1.88 -9.43
CA ASP A 186 10.23 0.86 -8.97
C ASP A 186 10.93 -0.10 -7.99
N TYR A 187 11.14 0.39 -6.78
CA TYR A 187 11.77 -0.35 -5.69
C TYR A 187 10.78 -1.32 -5.04
N LYS A 188 11.14 -2.60 -4.98
CA LYS A 188 10.26 -3.67 -4.46
C LYS A 188 11.01 -4.62 -3.55
N THR A 189 10.28 -5.27 -2.66
CA THR A 189 10.77 -6.38 -1.84
C THR A 189 9.98 -7.62 -2.21
N LEU A 190 10.65 -8.74 -2.52
CA LEU A 190 9.97 -10.02 -2.61
C LEU A 190 10.01 -10.68 -1.25
N VAL A 191 8.83 -10.80 -0.62
CA VAL A 191 8.70 -11.36 0.72
C VAL A 191 8.20 -12.80 0.61
N PHE A 192 8.87 -13.73 1.29
CA PHE A 192 8.51 -15.14 1.37
C PHE A 192 8.27 -15.50 2.82
N ALA A 193 7.06 -15.95 3.14
CA ALA A 193 6.74 -16.58 4.42
C ALA A 193 6.58 -18.08 4.15
N ILE A 194 7.48 -18.90 4.69
CA ILE A 194 7.56 -20.32 4.36
C ILE A 194 7.45 -21.14 5.64
N ASP A 195 6.48 -22.04 5.64
CA ASP A 195 6.36 -23.14 6.59
C ASP A 195 7.49 -24.16 6.37
N ASP A 196 8.23 -24.50 7.41
CA ASP A 196 9.27 -25.53 7.37
C ASP A 196 9.06 -26.64 8.40
N THR A 197 7.82 -26.85 8.84
CA THR A 197 7.44 -28.01 9.67
C THR A 197 7.73 -29.33 8.99
N GLY A 198 7.80 -30.42 9.77
CA GLY A 198 8.09 -31.76 9.24
C GLY A 198 7.10 -32.21 8.16
N SER A 199 5.83 -31.81 8.23
CA SER A 199 4.80 -32.18 7.25
C SER A 199 5.02 -31.58 5.86
N MET A 200 5.73 -30.44 5.78
CA MET A 200 6.16 -29.84 4.51
C MET A 200 7.20 -30.68 3.75
N GLY A 201 7.61 -31.86 4.25
CA GLY A 201 8.65 -32.71 3.64
C GLY A 201 8.43 -33.04 2.17
N GLY A 202 7.18 -33.25 1.74
CA GLY A 202 6.83 -33.52 0.33
C GLY A 202 6.88 -32.28 -0.58
N GLU A 203 6.71 -31.10 0.00
CA GLU A 203 6.45 -29.84 -0.69
C GLU A 203 7.66 -28.90 -0.67
N ILE A 204 8.47 -28.93 0.39
CA ILE A 204 9.49 -27.91 0.70
C ILE A 204 10.48 -27.74 -0.46
N ARG A 205 10.84 -28.83 -1.16
CA ARG A 205 11.69 -28.78 -2.35
C ARG A 205 11.02 -27.96 -3.47
N ALA A 206 9.76 -28.27 -3.78
CA ALA A 206 9.02 -27.53 -4.80
C ALA A 206 8.83 -26.06 -4.42
N VAL A 207 8.62 -25.75 -3.13
CA VAL A 207 8.53 -24.39 -2.59
C VAL A 207 9.85 -23.62 -2.79
N LYS A 208 10.99 -24.27 -2.54
CA LYS A 208 12.32 -23.67 -2.79
C LYS A 208 12.57 -23.43 -4.27
N ASP A 209 12.15 -24.35 -5.13
CA ASP A 209 12.33 -24.26 -6.58
C ASP A 209 11.51 -23.09 -7.16
N ILE A 210 10.21 -23.01 -6.84
CA ILE A 210 9.36 -21.89 -7.28
C ILE A 210 9.86 -20.55 -6.75
N SER A 211 10.25 -20.48 -5.47
CA SER A 211 10.76 -19.25 -4.87
C SER A 211 12.07 -18.79 -5.52
N SER A 212 12.94 -19.74 -5.86
CA SER A 212 14.16 -19.46 -6.62
C SER A 212 13.85 -18.97 -8.04
N ALA A 213 12.86 -19.57 -8.73
CA ALA A 213 12.43 -19.14 -10.04
C ALA A 213 11.86 -17.70 -10.02
N ILE A 214 11.01 -17.39 -9.04
CA ILE A 214 10.50 -16.04 -8.75
C ILE A 214 11.64 -15.04 -8.63
N VAL A 215 12.65 -15.34 -7.80
CA VAL A 215 13.82 -14.47 -7.57
C VAL A 215 14.62 -14.26 -8.84
N ARG A 216 14.86 -15.32 -9.63
CA ARG A 216 15.63 -15.26 -10.88
C ARG A 216 15.01 -14.32 -11.92
N THR A 217 13.70 -14.09 -11.90
CA THR A 217 13.07 -13.11 -12.82
C THR A 217 13.41 -11.66 -12.54
N GLN A 218 14.00 -11.39 -11.38
CA GLN A 218 14.50 -10.07 -10.99
C GLN A 218 16.03 -9.98 -11.12
N ALA A 219 16.68 -10.98 -11.74
CA ALA A 219 18.12 -10.98 -11.93
C ALA A 219 18.62 -9.69 -12.61
N GLY A 220 19.69 -9.11 -12.06
CA GLY A 220 20.27 -7.86 -12.52
C GLY A 220 19.54 -6.58 -12.11
N LYS A 221 18.35 -6.66 -11.48
CA LYS A 221 17.65 -5.47 -10.97
C LYS A 221 18.18 -5.06 -9.59
N LYS A 222 18.83 -3.91 -9.52
CA LYS A 222 19.29 -3.31 -8.25
C LYS A 222 18.16 -2.73 -7.39
N THR A 223 16.94 -2.67 -7.92
CA THR A 223 15.79 -2.09 -7.22
C THR A 223 15.00 -3.10 -6.40
N VAL A 224 15.35 -4.39 -6.46
CA VAL A 224 14.65 -5.48 -5.79
C VAL A 224 15.51 -6.08 -4.68
N ASN A 225 14.95 -6.21 -3.48
CA ASN A 225 15.53 -6.95 -2.36
C ASN A 225 14.57 -8.03 -1.86
N TYR A 226 14.98 -8.84 -0.89
CA TYR A 226 14.32 -10.09 -0.54
C TYR A 226 14.24 -10.28 0.97
N ILE A 227 13.09 -10.78 1.43
CA ILE A 227 12.86 -11.17 2.83
C ILE A 227 12.38 -12.62 2.83
N LEU A 228 13.02 -13.47 3.62
CA LEU A 228 12.57 -14.82 3.96
C LEU A 228 12.19 -14.82 5.44
N SER A 229 10.95 -15.15 5.75
CA SER A 229 10.44 -15.36 7.10
C SER A 229 10.02 -16.82 7.20
N VAL A 230 10.73 -17.57 8.03
CA VAL A 230 10.43 -18.98 8.27
C VAL A 230 9.51 -19.09 9.48
N PHE A 231 8.55 -20.00 9.44
CA PHE A 231 7.74 -20.31 10.61
C PHE A 231 7.58 -21.81 10.78
N ASN A 232 7.65 -22.21 12.04
CA ASN A 232 7.48 -23.57 12.52
C ASN A 232 6.67 -23.50 13.83
N ASP A 233 6.42 -24.64 14.45
CA ASP A 233 5.77 -24.73 15.76
C ASP A 233 6.69 -25.49 16.72
N PRO A 234 6.94 -24.99 17.96
CA PRO A 234 6.26 -23.90 18.67
C PRO A 234 6.82 -22.48 18.43
N THR A 235 7.72 -22.28 17.48
CA THR A 235 8.43 -20.99 17.33
C THR A 235 8.57 -20.54 15.87
N THR A 236 8.60 -19.22 15.64
CA THR A 236 8.88 -18.64 14.33
C THR A 236 10.30 -18.11 14.22
N GLY A 237 10.76 -17.97 12.98
CA GLY A 237 12.08 -17.48 12.62
C GLY A 237 13.02 -18.60 12.12
N PRO A 238 14.17 -18.22 11.55
CA PRO A 238 14.70 -16.86 11.43
C PRO A 238 14.01 -16.00 10.36
N VAL A 239 14.13 -14.67 10.49
CA VAL A 239 13.84 -13.73 9.40
C VAL A 239 15.16 -13.28 8.78
N ILE A 240 15.30 -13.50 7.47
CA ILE A 240 16.50 -13.25 6.70
C ILE A 240 16.20 -12.18 5.66
N PHE A 241 17.03 -11.13 5.63
CA PHE A 241 17.00 -10.10 4.60
C PHE A 241 18.23 -10.22 3.69
N LYS A 242 18.04 -10.06 2.39
CA LYS A 242 19.14 -9.97 1.41
C LYS A 242 18.85 -8.93 0.33
N ASP A 243 19.87 -8.14 -0.03
CA ASP A 243 19.81 -7.24 -1.20
C ASP A 243 20.09 -7.99 -2.52
N SER A 244 20.76 -9.14 -2.45
CA SER A 244 21.11 -9.96 -3.61
C SER A 244 20.21 -11.18 -3.74
N GLY A 245 19.63 -11.38 -4.92
CA GLY A 245 18.83 -12.57 -5.22
C GLY A 245 19.66 -13.86 -5.15
N THR A 246 20.95 -13.80 -5.51
CA THR A 246 21.85 -14.96 -5.42
C THR A 246 22.10 -15.36 -3.97
N GLU A 247 22.33 -14.39 -3.08
CA GLU A 247 22.50 -14.68 -1.65
C GLU A 247 21.20 -15.14 -1.01
N PHE A 248 20.07 -14.54 -1.41
CA PHE A 248 18.76 -14.99 -0.98
C PHE A 248 18.51 -16.46 -1.33
N ILE A 249 18.80 -16.86 -2.58
CA ILE A 249 18.66 -18.25 -3.02
C ILE A 249 19.57 -19.16 -2.19
N LYS A 250 20.80 -18.75 -1.85
CA LYS A 250 21.67 -19.55 -0.98
C LYS A 250 21.04 -19.81 0.40
N GLU A 251 20.44 -18.80 1.03
CA GLU A 251 19.75 -18.96 2.31
C GLU A 251 18.47 -19.81 2.18
N LEU A 252 17.67 -19.56 1.14
CA LEU A 252 16.50 -20.36 0.81
C LEU A 252 16.84 -21.85 0.62
N GLN A 253 17.99 -22.15 -0.01
CA GLN A 253 18.42 -23.52 -0.25
C GLN A 253 18.84 -24.27 1.03
N LYS A 254 19.04 -23.58 2.16
CA LYS A 254 19.32 -24.22 3.46
C LYS A 254 18.07 -24.74 4.15
N LEU A 255 16.87 -24.28 3.76
CA LEU A 255 15.62 -24.74 4.38
C LEU A 255 15.44 -26.24 4.21
N ARG A 256 15.02 -26.90 5.29
CA ARG A 256 14.65 -28.31 5.38
C ARG A 256 13.38 -28.41 6.21
N ALA A 257 12.48 -29.29 5.82
CA ALA A 257 11.33 -29.63 6.65
C ALA A 257 11.83 -30.32 7.92
N HIS A 258 11.42 -29.84 9.09
CA HIS A 258 11.81 -30.43 10.36
C HIS A 258 10.82 -30.09 11.47
N GLY A 259 10.86 -30.88 12.54
CA GLY A 259 10.08 -30.61 13.75
C GLY A 259 8.59 -30.44 13.46
N GLY A 260 8.00 -29.42 14.06
CA GLY A 260 6.57 -29.24 14.16
C GLY A 260 6.06 -29.67 15.53
N GLY A 261 5.01 -28.99 15.98
CA GLY A 261 4.29 -29.32 17.20
C GLY A 261 2.90 -29.82 16.86
N ASP A 262 1.88 -29.08 17.27
CA ASP A 262 0.49 -29.38 16.97
C ASP A 262 -0.01 -28.62 15.74
N TYR A 263 -0.78 -29.31 14.89
CA TYR A 263 -1.56 -28.70 13.84
C TYR A 263 -2.76 -27.95 14.46
N PRO A 264 -3.02 -26.66 14.13
CA PRO A 264 -2.42 -25.85 13.05
C PRO A 264 -1.22 -24.95 13.40
N GLU A 265 -0.62 -24.28 12.40
CA GLU A 265 0.70 -23.61 12.48
C GLU A 265 0.68 -22.11 12.88
N LEU A 266 1.85 -21.50 13.08
CA LEU A 266 2.06 -20.08 13.44
C LEU A 266 2.18 -19.11 12.25
N THR A 267 1.34 -19.30 11.22
CA THR A 267 1.45 -18.57 9.95
C THR A 267 1.31 -17.04 10.10
N PHE A 268 0.41 -16.53 10.97
CA PHE A 268 0.20 -15.09 11.08
C PHE A 268 1.40 -14.38 11.70
N LYS A 269 2.03 -15.00 12.69
CA LYS A 269 3.25 -14.55 13.32
C LYS A 269 4.40 -14.53 12.32
N GLY A 270 4.57 -15.58 11.51
CA GLY A 270 5.57 -15.60 10.43
C GLY A 270 5.38 -14.44 9.43
N MET A 271 4.13 -14.13 9.06
CA MET A 271 3.83 -12.98 8.20
C MET A 271 4.10 -11.63 8.89
N LEU A 272 3.74 -11.47 10.16
CA LEU A 272 3.99 -10.25 10.93
C LEU A 272 5.50 -10.01 11.11
N ASP A 273 6.27 -11.04 11.41
CA ASP A 273 7.73 -10.99 11.52
C ASP A 273 8.36 -10.48 10.21
N ALA A 274 7.84 -10.92 9.05
CA ALA A 274 8.26 -10.44 7.75
C ALA A 274 7.92 -8.95 7.51
N MET A 275 6.78 -8.48 8.02
CA MET A 275 6.36 -7.08 7.91
C MET A 275 7.22 -6.15 8.79
N GLU A 276 7.68 -6.64 9.95
CA GLU A 276 8.59 -5.89 10.83
C GLU A 276 9.97 -5.63 10.19
N GLU A 277 10.37 -6.43 9.20
CA GLU A 277 11.62 -6.24 8.46
C GLU A 277 11.54 -5.05 7.47
N GLY A 278 10.35 -4.47 7.31
CA GLY A 278 10.11 -3.25 6.53
C GLY A 278 10.11 -3.44 5.02
N PRO A 279 9.18 -4.24 4.46
CA PRO A 279 9.01 -4.36 3.01
C PRO A 279 8.80 -3.00 2.34
N ARG A 280 9.24 -2.86 1.10
CA ARG A 280 9.03 -1.63 0.32
C ARG A 280 7.58 -1.47 -0.11
N GLU A 281 7.19 -0.25 -0.48
CA GLU A 281 5.81 0.06 -0.89
C GLU A 281 5.34 -0.81 -2.05
N GLY A 282 4.14 -1.38 -1.92
CA GLY A 282 3.54 -2.16 -3.00
C GLY A 282 4.33 -3.44 -3.29
N SER A 283 4.93 -4.06 -2.27
CA SER A 283 5.70 -5.31 -2.38
C SER A 283 4.79 -6.55 -2.26
N PRO A 284 5.02 -7.64 -3.00
CA PRO A 284 4.27 -8.88 -2.80
C PRO A 284 4.84 -9.71 -1.64
N MET A 285 3.95 -10.42 -0.94
CA MET A 285 4.28 -11.51 -0.03
C MET A 285 3.71 -12.83 -0.58
N TYR A 286 4.54 -13.87 -0.58
CA TYR A 286 4.19 -15.24 -0.96
C TYR A 286 4.24 -16.12 0.29
N VAL A 287 3.11 -16.72 0.64
CA VAL A 287 2.94 -17.55 1.84
C VAL A 287 2.75 -18.99 1.39
N PHE A 288 3.65 -19.88 1.81
CA PHE A 288 3.61 -21.32 1.52
C PHE A 288 3.44 -22.11 2.81
N THR A 289 2.40 -22.96 2.88
CA THR A 289 2.10 -23.81 4.05
C THR A 289 1.17 -24.96 3.66
N ASP A 290 1.32 -26.12 4.25
CA ASP A 290 0.41 -27.25 4.15
C ASP A 290 -0.64 -27.28 5.28
N ALA A 291 -0.72 -26.20 6.07
CA ALA A 291 -1.60 -26.09 7.23
C ALA A 291 -2.52 -24.85 7.22
N THR A 292 -3.51 -24.88 8.10
CA THR A 292 -4.19 -23.67 8.57
C THR A 292 -3.37 -23.01 9.68
N ALA A 293 -3.82 -21.87 10.20
CA ALA A 293 -3.10 -21.15 11.25
C ALA A 293 -3.84 -21.21 12.60
N LYS A 294 -3.15 -21.45 13.71
CA LYS A 294 -3.74 -21.38 15.07
C LYS A 294 -3.69 -19.99 15.68
N ASP A 295 -2.77 -19.15 15.21
CA ASP A 295 -2.51 -17.82 15.73
C ASP A 295 -3.33 -16.71 15.03
N HIS A 296 -4.41 -17.08 14.32
CA HIS A 296 -5.30 -16.17 13.60
C HIS A 296 -6.26 -15.37 14.50
N THR A 297 -5.79 -14.91 15.66
CA THR A 297 -6.59 -14.07 16.55
C THR A 297 -7.08 -12.83 15.79
N LYS A 298 -8.23 -12.29 16.20
CA LYS A 298 -8.79 -11.08 15.59
C LYS A 298 -7.78 -9.93 15.58
N ASP A 299 -6.99 -9.80 16.65
CA ASP A 299 -5.95 -8.78 16.77
C ASP A 299 -4.80 -9.04 15.79
N ASN A 300 -4.34 -10.27 15.61
CA ASN A 300 -3.30 -10.59 14.62
C ASN A 300 -3.79 -10.35 13.17
N ILE A 301 -5.01 -10.76 12.84
CA ILE A 301 -5.61 -10.50 11.53
C ILE A 301 -5.67 -8.99 11.27
N ASN A 302 -6.16 -8.21 12.23
CA ASN A 302 -6.30 -6.76 12.10
C ASN A 302 -4.94 -6.06 12.01
N THR A 303 -3.97 -6.46 12.82
CA THR A 303 -2.60 -5.92 12.77
C THR A 303 -1.97 -6.22 11.41
N LEU A 304 -2.08 -7.45 10.91
CA LEU A 304 -1.50 -7.85 9.63
C LEU A 304 -2.16 -7.12 8.45
N ILE A 305 -3.49 -7.04 8.40
CA ILE A 305 -4.21 -6.30 7.34
C ILE A 305 -3.87 -4.80 7.43
N GLY A 306 -3.79 -4.24 8.64
CA GLY A 306 -3.40 -2.85 8.87
C GLY A 306 -1.98 -2.56 8.38
N ALA A 307 -1.02 -3.39 8.75
CA ALA A 307 0.37 -3.28 8.28
C ALA A 307 0.46 -3.46 6.77
N ALA A 308 -0.17 -4.50 6.21
CA ALA A 308 -0.17 -4.75 4.77
C ALA A 308 -0.76 -3.56 4.00
N ARG A 309 -1.83 -2.94 4.51
CA ARG A 309 -2.39 -1.70 3.97
C ARG A 309 -1.39 -0.55 4.01
N ASP A 310 -0.70 -0.35 5.14
CA ASP A 310 0.23 0.77 5.32
C ASP A 310 1.51 0.61 4.50
N PHE A 311 1.92 -0.61 4.15
CA PHE A 311 3.02 -0.89 3.22
C PHE A 311 2.56 -1.14 1.77
N GLY A 312 1.25 -1.20 1.51
CA GLY A 312 0.70 -1.57 0.20
C GLY A 312 0.97 -3.03 -0.19
N VAL A 313 1.29 -3.91 0.76
CA VAL A 313 1.66 -5.30 0.51
C VAL A 313 0.46 -6.14 0.12
N SER A 314 0.59 -6.91 -0.96
CA SER A 314 -0.37 -7.95 -1.35
C SER A 314 0.06 -9.30 -0.82
N ILE A 315 -0.81 -10.01 -0.10
CA ILE A 315 -0.48 -11.30 0.53
C ILE A 315 -1.09 -12.45 -0.26
N ASN A 316 -0.24 -13.29 -0.85
CA ASN A 316 -0.63 -14.40 -1.73
C ASN A 316 -0.40 -15.73 -1.02
N PHE A 317 -1.46 -16.52 -0.84
CA PHE A 317 -1.40 -17.82 -0.19
C PHE A 317 -1.35 -18.96 -1.20
N PHE A 318 -0.43 -19.89 -0.98
CA PHE A 318 -0.26 -21.14 -1.71
C PHE A 318 -0.27 -22.25 -0.68
N THR A 319 -1.37 -22.98 -0.59
CA THR A 319 -1.54 -24.01 0.45
C THR A 319 -1.86 -25.37 -0.13
N THR A 320 -1.22 -26.40 0.41
CA THR A 320 -1.49 -27.82 0.11
C THR A 320 -2.39 -28.49 1.16
N SER A 321 -2.84 -27.73 2.16
CA SER A 321 -3.68 -28.23 3.24
C SER A 321 -5.00 -28.81 2.73
N ALA A 322 -5.35 -29.99 3.26
CA ALA A 322 -6.63 -30.63 3.04
C ALA A 322 -7.78 -30.01 3.87
N ALA A 323 -7.49 -28.99 4.70
CA ALA A 323 -8.46 -28.44 5.64
C ALA A 323 -9.78 -28.00 4.99
N SER A 324 -10.83 -28.13 5.78
CA SER A 324 -12.20 -27.76 5.42
C SER A 324 -12.48 -26.26 5.51
N SER A 325 -11.54 -25.42 5.97
CA SER A 325 -11.73 -23.97 6.01
C SER A 325 -10.43 -23.19 6.00
N PHE A 326 -10.39 -22.12 5.20
CA PHE A 326 -9.30 -21.14 5.12
C PHE A 326 -9.80 -19.71 5.30
N ALA A 327 -10.91 -19.53 6.03
CA ALA A 327 -11.57 -18.22 6.15
C ALA A 327 -10.61 -17.07 6.54
N PRO A 328 -9.66 -17.24 7.49
CA PRO A 328 -8.67 -16.21 7.80
C PRO A 328 -7.77 -15.84 6.61
N PHE A 329 -7.25 -16.83 5.87
CA PHE A 329 -6.41 -16.58 4.69
C PHE A 329 -7.20 -15.93 3.55
N VAL A 330 -8.44 -16.39 3.30
CA VAL A 330 -9.34 -15.78 2.31
C VAL A 330 -9.61 -14.31 2.66
N GLN A 331 -9.85 -14.02 3.94
CA GLN A 331 -10.04 -12.64 4.41
C GLN A 331 -8.80 -11.79 4.14
N VAL A 332 -7.62 -12.23 4.57
CA VAL A 332 -6.37 -11.48 4.37
C VAL A 332 -6.07 -11.27 2.89
N ALA A 333 -6.18 -12.30 2.06
CA ALA A 333 -5.98 -12.19 0.60
C ALA A 333 -6.94 -11.15 0.01
N ARG A 334 -8.24 -11.22 0.32
CA ARG A 334 -9.25 -10.30 -0.22
C ARG A 334 -9.03 -8.84 0.21
N GLU A 335 -8.61 -8.62 1.46
CA GLU A 335 -8.38 -7.28 2.00
C GLU A 335 -7.02 -6.67 1.58
N THR A 336 -6.10 -7.49 1.06
CA THR A 336 -4.77 -7.06 0.60
C THR A 336 -4.60 -7.15 -0.92
N CYS A 337 -5.67 -7.42 -1.68
CA CYS A 337 -5.60 -7.71 -3.12
C CYS A 337 -4.68 -8.88 -3.47
N GLY A 338 -4.56 -9.83 -2.56
CA GLY A 338 -3.87 -11.11 -2.63
C GLY A 338 -4.65 -12.22 -3.35
N MET A 339 -3.95 -13.30 -3.72
CA MET A 339 -4.58 -14.54 -4.23
C MET A 339 -4.55 -15.62 -3.15
N ILE A 340 -5.45 -16.60 -3.26
CA ILE A 340 -5.39 -17.84 -2.48
C ILE A 340 -5.55 -19.04 -3.40
N LEU A 341 -4.53 -19.90 -3.46
CA LEU A 341 -4.53 -21.11 -4.26
C LEU A 341 -4.45 -22.34 -3.34
N ARG A 342 -5.42 -23.24 -3.49
CA ARG A 342 -5.44 -24.55 -2.84
C ARG A 342 -4.91 -25.58 -3.83
N LEU A 343 -3.72 -26.08 -3.55
CA LEU A 343 -2.94 -26.98 -4.39
C LEU A 343 -3.06 -28.41 -3.83
N VAL A 344 -2.93 -29.44 -4.66
CA VAL A 344 -2.96 -30.86 -4.21
C VAL A 344 -1.57 -31.46 -3.98
N GLY A 345 -0.55 -30.61 -3.76
CA GLY A 345 0.80 -31.04 -3.40
C GLY A 345 1.89 -30.43 -4.29
N SER A 346 3.09 -30.99 -4.16
CA SER A 346 4.31 -30.51 -4.84
C SER A 346 4.22 -30.45 -6.37
N SER A 347 3.44 -31.32 -7.01
CA SER A 347 3.27 -31.33 -8.47
C SER A 347 2.57 -30.06 -8.99
N GLU A 348 1.58 -29.56 -8.25
CA GLU A 348 0.90 -28.31 -8.59
C GLU A 348 1.74 -27.08 -8.28
N ILE A 349 2.53 -27.12 -7.21
CA ILE A 349 3.51 -26.06 -6.91
C ILE A 349 4.49 -25.93 -8.08
N ARG A 350 5.00 -27.03 -8.64
CA ARG A 350 5.89 -27.02 -9.81
C ARG A 350 5.25 -26.42 -11.05
N LYS A 351 3.95 -26.60 -11.28
CA LYS A 351 3.23 -25.93 -12.40
C LYS A 351 3.32 -24.40 -12.30
N LEU A 352 3.45 -23.87 -11.08
CA LEU A 352 3.61 -22.44 -10.84
C LEU A 352 5.01 -21.94 -11.25
N GLU A 353 6.03 -22.77 -11.49
CA GLU A 353 7.36 -22.30 -11.90
C GLU A 353 7.31 -21.49 -13.20
N SER A 354 6.35 -21.86 -14.04
CA SER A 354 6.03 -21.14 -15.26
C SER A 354 5.62 -19.66 -14.99
N ILE A 355 5.07 -19.31 -13.83
CA ILE A 355 4.36 -18.04 -13.49
C ILE A 355 5.23 -16.75 -13.40
N THR A 356 6.52 -16.84 -13.67
CA THR A 356 7.42 -15.91 -12.99
C THR A 356 7.62 -14.54 -13.68
N LYS A 357 7.21 -14.30 -14.93
CA LYS A 357 7.43 -12.99 -15.59
C LYS A 357 6.41 -11.90 -15.27
N LEU A 358 5.14 -12.27 -15.06
CA LEU A 358 4.02 -11.31 -14.93
C LEU A 358 3.47 -11.26 -13.51
N SER A 359 3.36 -12.42 -12.85
CA SER A 359 2.53 -12.61 -11.66
C SER A 359 3.08 -12.05 -10.37
N LEU A 360 4.33 -11.56 -10.41
CA LEU A 360 5.08 -11.10 -9.25
C LEU A 360 5.19 -9.57 -9.21
N ARG A 361 4.59 -8.87 -10.18
CA ARG A 361 4.51 -7.41 -10.18
C ARG A 361 3.32 -6.97 -9.32
N ASN A 362 3.57 -6.59 -8.06
CA ASN A 362 2.58 -5.94 -7.19
C ASN A 362 2.43 -4.43 -7.48
N SER A 363 2.70 -4.01 -8.72
CA SER A 363 2.53 -2.64 -9.18
C SER A 363 1.29 -2.51 -10.05
N GLY A 364 0.18 -3.15 -9.67
CA GLY A 364 -1.00 -3.28 -10.52
C GLY A 364 -2.32 -3.07 -9.80
N VAL A 365 -3.35 -2.68 -10.54
CA VAL A 365 -4.69 -2.50 -9.99
C VAL A 365 -5.40 -3.84 -9.94
N CYS A 366 -6.06 -4.10 -8.81
CA CYS A 366 -6.80 -5.32 -8.53
C CYS A 366 -8.30 -5.12 -8.69
N MET A 367 -8.96 -6.16 -9.20
CA MET A 367 -10.40 -6.35 -9.09
C MET A 367 -10.65 -7.75 -8.55
N THR A 368 -11.47 -7.84 -7.51
CA THR A 368 -11.83 -9.09 -6.84
C THR A 368 -13.33 -9.30 -6.88
N GLY A 369 -13.78 -10.55 -7.04
CA GLY A 369 -15.19 -10.92 -6.90
C GLY A 369 -15.37 -12.44 -6.83
N GLY A 370 -16.61 -12.91 -6.75
CA GLY A 370 -16.93 -14.34 -6.67
C GLY A 370 -18.37 -14.61 -6.27
N ASP A 371 -18.70 -15.87 -5.98
CA ASP A 371 -20.01 -16.23 -5.40
C ASP A 371 -19.90 -16.28 -3.87
N ASP A 372 -20.56 -15.33 -3.18
CA ASP A 372 -20.18 -14.80 -1.86
C ASP A 372 -20.51 -15.64 -0.61
N GLY A 373 -20.66 -16.94 -0.75
CA GLY A 373 -20.42 -17.78 0.42
C GLY A 373 -18.94 -18.11 0.46
N GLY A 374 -18.34 -18.23 1.64
CA GLY A 374 -17.13 -19.07 1.73
C GLY A 374 -17.35 -20.39 0.96
N PHE A 375 -16.27 -21.07 0.58
CA PHE A 375 -16.27 -22.34 -0.17
C PHE A 375 -17.19 -23.45 0.39
N PHE A 376 -17.99 -23.21 1.44
CA PHE A 376 -18.67 -24.17 2.30
C PHE A 376 -20.17 -23.92 2.54
N GLY A 377 -20.81 -22.97 1.84
CA GLY A 377 -22.28 -22.77 1.97
C GLY A 377 -23.09 -23.55 0.91
N LYS A 378 -24.20 -24.19 1.30
CA LYS A 378 -25.02 -25.13 0.51
C LYS A 378 -25.90 -24.51 -0.63
N LYS A 379 -25.70 -23.26 -1.05
CA LYS A 379 -26.52 -22.66 -2.13
C LYS A 379 -26.07 -23.19 -3.51
N ARG A 380 -27.01 -23.53 -4.39
CA ARG A 380 -26.77 -24.00 -5.76
C ARG A 380 -25.91 -22.98 -6.53
N ALA A 381 -24.79 -23.43 -7.09
CA ALA A 381 -23.94 -22.61 -7.94
C ALA A 381 -24.58 -22.46 -9.32
N VAL A 382 -24.64 -21.23 -9.83
CA VAL A 382 -25.13 -20.93 -11.19
C VAL A 382 -23.93 -20.59 -12.06
N SER A 383 -23.94 -20.96 -13.34
CA SER A 383 -22.90 -20.50 -14.27
C SER A 383 -22.96 -18.98 -14.33
N ARG A 384 -21.82 -18.33 -14.08
CA ARG A 384 -21.74 -16.87 -14.04
C ARG A 384 -20.64 -16.39 -14.96
N SER A 385 -20.97 -15.32 -15.67
CA SER A 385 -20.04 -14.63 -16.55
C SER A 385 -19.74 -13.25 -15.98
N LYS A 386 -18.47 -12.86 -15.97
CA LYS A 386 -18.00 -11.56 -15.50
C LYS A 386 -17.31 -10.82 -16.64
N VAL A 387 -17.77 -9.60 -16.89
CA VAL A 387 -17.10 -8.66 -17.79
C VAL A 387 -15.93 -7.99 -17.06
N ILE A 388 -14.79 -7.94 -17.73
CA ILE A 388 -13.55 -7.29 -17.31
C ILE A 388 -13.22 -6.20 -18.35
N LEU A 389 -13.15 -4.95 -17.91
CA LEU A 389 -12.76 -3.83 -18.78
C LEU A 389 -11.24 -3.68 -18.79
N VAL A 390 -10.64 -3.81 -19.97
CA VAL A 390 -9.21 -3.61 -20.20
C VAL A 390 -9.02 -2.32 -21.01
N ASP A 391 -8.18 -1.43 -20.52
CA ASP A 391 -7.84 -0.16 -21.16
C ASP A 391 -6.40 -0.12 -21.69
N ASP A 392 -6.07 0.90 -22.48
CA ASP A 392 -4.76 1.09 -23.13
C ASP A 392 -3.59 1.34 -22.16
N SER A 393 -3.85 1.49 -20.85
CA SER A 393 -2.76 1.55 -19.87
C SER A 393 -2.23 0.18 -19.48
N VAL A 394 -3.00 -0.89 -19.65
CA VAL A 394 -2.65 -2.23 -19.16
C VAL A 394 -1.63 -2.89 -20.10
N LYS A 395 -0.42 -3.12 -19.60
CA LYS A 395 0.62 -3.87 -20.35
C LYS A 395 0.63 -5.35 -20.02
N ASN A 396 0.31 -5.71 -18.79
CA ASN A 396 0.23 -7.11 -18.38
C ASN A 396 -1.02 -7.31 -17.53
N MET A 397 -1.70 -8.43 -17.71
CA MET A 397 -2.86 -8.79 -16.91
C MET A 397 -2.78 -10.25 -16.47
N ILE A 398 -3.14 -10.49 -15.22
CA ILE A 398 -3.31 -11.84 -14.66
C ILE A 398 -4.73 -11.98 -14.16
N ILE A 399 -5.31 -13.14 -14.43
CA ILE A 399 -6.60 -13.54 -13.90
C ILE A 399 -6.41 -14.86 -13.18
N SER A 400 -6.47 -14.85 -11.85
CA SER A 400 -6.48 -16.06 -11.05
C SER A 400 -7.90 -16.37 -10.60
N VAL A 401 -8.34 -17.61 -10.78
CA VAL A 401 -9.65 -18.10 -10.36
C VAL A 401 -9.44 -19.32 -9.49
N SER A 402 -9.98 -19.31 -8.27
CA SER A 402 -9.95 -20.43 -7.34
C SER A 402 -11.38 -20.94 -7.13
N THR A 403 -11.55 -22.26 -7.13
CA THR A 403 -12.86 -22.91 -7.15
C THR A 403 -13.03 -23.87 -5.97
N GLN A 404 -14.29 -24.13 -5.61
CA GLN A 404 -14.65 -25.09 -4.58
C GLN A 404 -14.42 -26.52 -5.06
N ASN A 405 -14.93 -26.82 -6.26
CA ASN A 405 -14.85 -28.14 -6.85
C ASN A 405 -13.59 -28.27 -7.72
N SER A 406 -13.21 -29.52 -7.94
CA SER A 406 -12.04 -29.87 -8.74
C SER A 406 -12.31 -29.80 -10.24
N ASN A 407 -11.23 -29.73 -11.01
CA ASN A 407 -11.19 -29.69 -12.47
C ASN A 407 -12.20 -28.70 -13.08
N PRO A 408 -12.17 -27.42 -12.65
CA PRO A 408 -13.19 -26.46 -13.02
C PRO A 408 -13.13 -26.08 -14.50
N VAL A 409 -14.30 -25.99 -15.15
CA VAL A 409 -14.41 -25.44 -16.50
C VAL A 409 -14.47 -23.91 -16.42
N ILE A 410 -13.34 -23.28 -16.76
CA ILE A 410 -13.16 -21.83 -16.77
C ILE A 410 -12.77 -21.41 -18.19
N VAL A 411 -13.48 -20.44 -18.75
CA VAL A 411 -13.27 -19.92 -20.11
C VAL A 411 -13.08 -18.41 -20.05
N LEU A 412 -11.99 -17.93 -20.64
CA LEU A 412 -11.76 -16.50 -20.88
C LEU A 412 -11.99 -16.20 -22.37
N ARG A 413 -12.73 -15.15 -22.68
CA ARG A 413 -12.96 -14.66 -24.05
C ARG A 413 -12.42 -13.24 -24.22
N ASP A 414 -11.81 -13.02 -25.36
CA ASP A 414 -11.32 -11.71 -25.78
C ASP A 414 -12.46 -10.75 -26.17
N PRO A 415 -12.17 -9.48 -26.49
CA PRO A 415 -13.20 -8.52 -26.89
C PRO A 415 -13.97 -8.87 -28.17
N SER A 416 -13.43 -9.77 -29.01
CA SER A 416 -14.11 -10.29 -30.22
C SER A 416 -14.99 -11.51 -29.93
N GLY A 417 -15.03 -11.99 -28.68
CA GLY A 417 -15.78 -13.18 -28.26
C GLY A 417 -15.03 -14.50 -28.46
N ARG A 418 -13.82 -14.47 -29.02
CA ARG A 418 -12.99 -15.66 -29.25
C ARG A 418 -12.42 -16.17 -27.92
N ARG A 419 -12.31 -17.49 -27.77
CA ARG A 419 -11.69 -18.10 -26.59
C ARG A 419 -10.21 -17.72 -26.56
N PHE A 420 -9.73 -17.29 -25.41
CA PHE A 420 -8.31 -17.01 -25.20
C PHE A 420 -7.50 -18.30 -25.26
N THR A 421 -6.54 -18.34 -26.19
CA THR A 421 -5.63 -19.49 -26.44
C THR A 421 -4.20 -19.24 -25.97
N GLY A 422 -3.96 -18.11 -25.31
CA GLY A 422 -2.65 -17.81 -24.74
C GLY A 422 -2.36 -18.61 -23.47
N ARG A 423 -1.45 -18.09 -22.65
CA ARG A 423 -0.95 -18.82 -21.49
C ARG A 423 -2.01 -19.02 -20.41
N LYS A 424 -2.34 -20.29 -20.14
CA LYS A 424 -3.25 -20.74 -19.08
C LYS A 424 -2.58 -21.85 -18.27
N ILE A 425 -2.66 -21.74 -16.95
CA ILE A 425 -2.24 -22.79 -16.02
C ILE A 425 -3.50 -23.37 -15.40
N SER A 426 -3.70 -24.66 -15.63
CA SER A 426 -4.82 -25.41 -15.06
C SER A 426 -4.33 -26.16 -13.82
N LEU A 427 -4.97 -25.87 -12.70
CA LEU A 427 -4.75 -26.50 -11.40
C LEU A 427 -6.01 -27.29 -11.02
N TYR A 428 -5.88 -28.19 -10.05
CA TYR A 428 -6.94 -29.07 -9.61
C TYR A 428 -8.15 -28.27 -9.12
N ARG A 429 -7.96 -27.14 -8.43
CA ARG A 429 -9.03 -26.25 -7.93
C ARG A 429 -8.85 -24.78 -8.33
N ALA A 430 -8.11 -24.53 -9.42
CA ALA A 430 -7.87 -23.17 -9.86
C ALA A 430 -7.46 -23.09 -11.34
N ALA A 431 -7.53 -21.90 -11.90
CA ALA A 431 -6.85 -21.58 -13.16
C ALA A 431 -6.23 -20.19 -13.10
N ILE A 432 -5.10 -20.01 -13.78
CA ILE A 432 -4.40 -18.74 -13.89
C ILE A 432 -4.19 -18.42 -15.36
N TYR A 433 -4.66 -17.25 -15.79
CA TYR A 433 -4.44 -16.70 -17.13
C TYR A 433 -3.38 -15.61 -17.05
N GLU A 434 -2.43 -15.63 -17.99
CA GLU A 434 -1.40 -14.61 -18.13
C GLU A 434 -1.51 -13.96 -19.51
N LEU A 435 -1.70 -12.63 -19.52
CA LEU A 435 -1.88 -11.85 -20.72
C LEU A 435 -0.81 -10.77 -20.80
N ILE A 436 -0.11 -10.72 -21.93
CA ILE A 436 0.88 -9.68 -22.27
C ILE A 436 0.26 -8.81 -23.35
N ASN A 437 0.26 -7.50 -23.13
CA ASN A 437 -0.38 -6.47 -23.94
C ASN A 437 -1.81 -6.87 -24.36
N PRO A 438 -2.72 -7.14 -23.40
CA PRO A 438 -4.07 -7.54 -23.72
C PRO A 438 -4.78 -6.47 -24.55
N THR A 439 -5.50 -6.88 -25.59
CA THR A 439 -6.31 -5.98 -26.42
C THR A 439 -7.29 -5.18 -25.56
N PRO A 440 -7.29 -3.84 -25.62
CA PRO A 440 -8.28 -3.03 -24.91
C PRO A 440 -9.70 -3.41 -25.32
N GLY A 441 -10.62 -3.48 -24.36
CA GLY A 441 -12.01 -3.85 -24.62
C GLY A 441 -12.64 -4.66 -23.49
N ARG A 442 -13.75 -5.33 -23.84
CA ARG A 442 -14.60 -6.09 -22.92
C ARG A 442 -14.21 -7.56 -22.94
N TRP A 443 -13.37 -7.98 -22.00
CA TRP A 443 -13.05 -9.38 -21.80
C TRP A 443 -14.14 -10.06 -20.99
N THR A 444 -14.37 -11.34 -21.22
CA THR A 444 -15.44 -12.10 -20.54
C THR A 444 -14.87 -13.35 -19.88
N LEU A 445 -14.96 -13.42 -18.55
CA LEU A 445 -14.59 -14.57 -17.75
C LEU A 445 -15.84 -15.37 -17.41
N SER A 446 -15.93 -16.61 -17.87
CA SER A 446 -17.05 -17.51 -17.58
C SER A 446 -16.58 -18.70 -16.75
N VAL A 447 -17.30 -18.95 -15.65
CA VAL A 447 -17.07 -20.11 -14.76
C VAL A 447 -18.31 -21.00 -14.81
N ALA A 448 -18.13 -22.27 -15.15
CA ALA A 448 -19.23 -23.23 -15.20
C ALA A 448 -19.77 -23.52 -13.80
N ALA A 449 -21.07 -23.83 -13.69
CA ALA A 449 -21.71 -24.18 -12.43
C ALA A 449 -21.03 -25.38 -11.72
N SER A 450 -20.46 -26.31 -12.50
CA SER A 450 -19.73 -27.48 -11.99
C SER A 450 -18.51 -27.13 -11.13
N ALA A 451 -17.92 -25.95 -11.31
CA ALA A 451 -16.83 -25.45 -10.47
C ALA A 451 -17.25 -25.15 -9.02
N GLY A 452 -18.56 -25.14 -8.75
CA GLY A 452 -19.12 -24.71 -7.47
C GLY A 452 -18.86 -23.23 -7.25
N LYS A 453 -18.67 -22.84 -5.98
CA LYS A 453 -18.30 -21.46 -5.67
C LYS A 453 -16.89 -21.15 -6.15
N TYR A 454 -16.68 -19.91 -6.54
CA TYR A 454 -15.38 -19.45 -6.99
C TYR A 454 -15.07 -18.05 -6.50
N HIS A 455 -13.79 -17.76 -6.43
CA HIS A 455 -13.25 -16.43 -6.23
C HIS A 455 -12.32 -16.13 -7.40
N TYR A 456 -12.37 -14.91 -7.94
CA TYR A 456 -11.43 -14.45 -8.95
C TYR A 456 -10.76 -13.15 -8.53
N LEU A 457 -9.54 -13.00 -9.02
CA LEU A 457 -8.74 -11.79 -8.91
C LEU A 457 -8.18 -11.47 -10.29
N VAL A 458 -8.45 -10.25 -10.75
CA VAL A 458 -7.84 -9.66 -11.94
C VAL A 458 -6.81 -8.64 -11.46
N ARG A 459 -5.56 -8.74 -11.93
CA ARG A 459 -4.52 -7.74 -11.70
C ARG A 459 -3.97 -7.24 -13.03
N GLY A 460 -4.04 -5.93 -13.26
CA GLY A 460 -3.41 -5.28 -14.41
C GLY A 460 -2.20 -4.45 -13.99
N SER A 461 -1.06 -4.54 -14.69
CA SER A 461 0.15 -3.77 -14.40
C SER A 461 0.75 -3.11 -15.64
N SER A 462 1.44 -2.00 -15.42
CA SER A 462 2.17 -1.24 -16.44
C SER A 462 3.27 -0.39 -15.79
N ASP A 463 4.08 0.31 -16.60
CA ASP A 463 5.07 1.26 -16.07
C ASP A 463 4.44 2.59 -15.58
N SER A 464 3.19 2.87 -15.97
CA SER A 464 2.45 4.09 -15.61
C SER A 464 0.95 3.79 -15.55
N ASN A 465 0.50 3.33 -14.39
CA ASN A 465 -0.87 2.87 -14.18
C ASN A 465 -1.87 4.02 -14.10
N ILE A 466 -3.08 3.74 -14.56
CA ILE A 466 -4.27 4.43 -14.06
C ILE A 466 -4.69 3.69 -12.78
N ASP A 467 -4.56 4.33 -11.63
CA ASP A 467 -4.98 3.82 -10.32
C ASP A 467 -5.46 4.98 -9.43
N PHE A 468 -6.01 4.69 -8.26
CA PHE A 468 -6.34 5.72 -7.28
C PHE A 468 -6.08 5.27 -5.86
N ASP A 469 -5.72 6.23 -5.01
CA ASP A 469 -5.78 6.08 -3.56
C ASP A 469 -6.73 7.14 -2.98
N TYR A 470 -7.13 6.92 -1.74
CA TYR A 470 -8.07 7.80 -1.08
C TYR A 470 -7.87 7.78 0.44
N TYR A 471 -8.33 8.86 1.05
CA TYR A 471 -8.52 8.95 2.49
C TYR A 471 -9.72 9.84 2.80
N PHE A 472 -10.36 9.56 3.93
CA PHE A 472 -11.48 10.35 4.40
C PHE A 472 -11.00 11.59 5.13
N VAL A 473 -11.84 12.62 5.13
CA VAL A 473 -11.59 13.85 5.86
C VAL A 473 -12.84 14.26 6.64
N MET A 474 -12.65 14.58 7.92
CA MET A 474 -13.67 15.16 8.78
C MET A 474 -13.50 16.68 8.81
N LEU A 475 -14.61 17.41 8.71
CA LEU A 475 -14.61 18.85 8.92
C LEU A 475 -14.81 19.14 10.43
N PRO A 476 -13.97 19.98 11.05
CA PRO A 476 -14.14 20.33 12.46
C PRO A 476 -15.41 21.19 12.68
N THR A 477 -16.17 20.88 13.73
CA THR A 477 -17.46 21.53 14.04
C THR A 477 -17.35 22.93 14.63
N ARG A 478 -16.20 23.34 15.20
CA ARG A 478 -15.96 24.71 15.71
C ARG A 478 -14.50 25.13 15.54
N LYS A 479 -14.27 26.38 15.08
CA LYS A 479 -12.97 27.11 14.98
C LYS A 479 -11.79 26.41 14.26
N GLY A 480 -11.94 25.18 13.78
CA GLY A 480 -10.91 24.49 13.00
C GLY A 480 -10.95 24.95 11.54
N ARG A 481 -9.82 25.43 11.01
CA ARG A 481 -9.72 25.96 9.64
C ARG A 481 -9.41 24.89 8.58
N TYR A 482 -9.11 23.65 8.99
CA TYR A 482 -8.53 22.64 8.09
C TYR A 482 -9.24 21.28 8.21
N PRO A 483 -9.42 20.57 7.08
CA PRO A 483 -9.89 19.18 7.07
C PRO A 483 -8.96 18.25 7.85
N ILE A 484 -9.56 17.29 8.55
CA ILE A 484 -8.87 16.36 9.44
C ILE A 484 -8.87 14.96 8.78
N PRO A 485 -7.73 14.40 8.34
CA PRO A 485 -7.70 13.06 7.75
C PRO A 485 -8.15 11.98 8.74
N ILE A 486 -9.02 11.07 8.32
CA ILE A 486 -9.50 9.92 9.10
C ILE A 486 -9.43 8.64 8.26
N ASN A 487 -9.30 7.49 8.93
CA ASN A 487 -9.08 6.21 8.24
C ASN A 487 -10.37 5.52 7.76
N GLN A 488 -11.51 5.86 8.38
CA GLN A 488 -12.85 5.32 8.10
C GLN A 488 -13.89 6.45 8.23
N PRO A 489 -14.99 6.43 7.44
CA PRO A 489 -16.05 7.41 7.56
C PRO A 489 -16.92 7.13 8.79
N LEU A 490 -17.62 8.16 9.28
CA LEU A 490 -18.51 8.04 10.44
C LEU A 490 -19.93 7.68 10.00
N ALA A 491 -20.52 6.70 10.67
CA ALA A 491 -21.90 6.27 10.40
C ALA A 491 -22.89 7.41 10.71
N GLY A 492 -23.89 7.58 9.83
CA GLY A 492 -24.93 8.62 9.97
C GLY A 492 -24.46 10.06 9.71
N GLN A 493 -23.20 10.26 9.35
CA GLN A 493 -22.64 11.58 9.00
C GLN A 493 -22.29 11.63 7.52
N ARG A 494 -22.41 12.80 6.90
CA ARG A 494 -21.92 13.00 5.53
C ARG A 494 -20.40 12.84 5.51
N ALA A 495 -19.91 11.91 4.71
CA ALA A 495 -18.49 11.65 4.54
C ALA A 495 -17.93 12.41 3.35
N ASN A 496 -16.70 12.89 3.49
CA ASN A 496 -15.91 13.47 2.41
C ASN A 496 -14.65 12.61 2.24
N ALA A 497 -14.34 12.23 1.00
CA ALA A 497 -13.08 11.57 0.68
C ALA A 497 -12.32 12.39 -0.37
N ILE A 498 -11.01 12.53 -0.13
CA ILE A 498 -10.08 13.01 -1.15
C ILE A 498 -9.58 11.78 -1.90
N ILE A 499 -9.78 11.77 -3.22
CA ILE A 499 -9.32 10.74 -4.13
C ILE A 499 -8.19 11.31 -4.98
N THR A 500 -7.04 10.65 -4.96
CA THR A 500 -5.88 11.01 -5.78
C THR A 500 -5.77 9.99 -6.91
N VAL A 501 -5.89 10.45 -8.16
CA VAL A 501 -5.85 9.59 -9.35
C VAL A 501 -4.45 9.60 -9.95
N ALA A 502 -3.77 8.46 -9.92
CA ALA A 502 -2.55 8.22 -10.68
C ALA A 502 -2.90 8.04 -12.17
N GLY A 503 -2.07 8.58 -13.07
CA GLY A 503 -2.35 8.53 -14.51
C GLY A 503 -3.50 9.45 -14.95
N ALA A 504 -3.86 10.46 -14.14
CA ALA A 504 -4.95 11.40 -14.44
C ALA A 504 -4.74 12.20 -15.75
N GLU A 505 -3.53 12.24 -16.30
CA GLU A 505 -3.19 12.81 -17.60
C GLU A 505 -3.60 11.92 -18.78
N ARG A 506 -3.91 10.63 -18.55
CA ARG A 506 -4.29 9.64 -19.56
C ARG A 506 -5.80 9.49 -19.73
N ILE A 507 -6.60 10.19 -18.93
CA ILE A 507 -8.05 9.96 -18.83
C ILE A 507 -8.87 11.20 -19.18
N GLN A 508 -10.12 10.98 -19.59
CA GLN A 508 -11.14 11.99 -19.74
C GLN A 508 -11.72 12.33 -18.37
N ARG A 509 -11.17 13.36 -17.71
CA ARG A 509 -11.45 13.66 -16.29
C ARG A 509 -12.92 13.98 -15.99
N ASN A 510 -13.62 14.59 -16.95
CA ASN A 510 -15.06 14.89 -16.86
C ASN A 510 -15.96 13.65 -16.97
N ARG A 511 -15.40 12.49 -17.34
CA ARG A 511 -16.11 11.21 -17.42
C ARG A 511 -15.82 10.30 -16.23
N LEU A 512 -15.16 10.81 -15.18
CA LEU A 512 -14.87 10.05 -13.97
C LEU A 512 -16.09 9.98 -13.04
N SER A 513 -16.36 8.79 -12.53
CA SER A 513 -17.32 8.57 -11.44
C SER A 513 -16.81 7.52 -10.47
N VAL A 514 -17.37 7.52 -9.25
CA VAL A 514 -17.11 6.50 -8.25
C VAL A 514 -18.42 5.86 -7.83
N GLU A 515 -18.49 4.55 -7.96
CA GLU A 515 -19.56 3.73 -7.39
C GLU A 515 -19.13 3.25 -5.99
N LEU A 516 -20.05 3.29 -5.05
CA LEU A 516 -19.92 2.54 -3.80
C LEU A 516 -20.52 1.17 -4.05
N ILE A 517 -19.72 0.13 -3.88
CA ILE A 517 -20.13 -1.26 -4.09
C ILE A 517 -20.10 -2.03 -2.77
N ASP A 518 -21.05 -2.92 -2.53
CA ASP A 518 -20.99 -3.83 -1.38
C ASP A 518 -19.71 -4.66 -1.46
N SER A 519 -18.93 -4.67 -0.38
CA SER A 519 -17.62 -5.32 -0.35
C SER A 519 -17.66 -6.84 -0.45
N ARG A 520 -18.84 -7.45 -0.23
CA ARG A 520 -19.04 -8.88 -0.40
C ARG A 520 -19.34 -9.16 -1.87
N ASN A 521 -20.49 -8.70 -2.36
CA ASN A 521 -21.02 -9.13 -3.65
C ASN A 521 -20.79 -8.17 -4.83
N GLY A 522 -20.16 -7.02 -4.60
CA GLY A 522 -19.86 -6.05 -5.65
C GLY A 522 -21.10 -5.36 -6.23
N ARG A 523 -22.29 -5.53 -5.62
CA ARG A 523 -23.52 -4.83 -6.01
C ARG A 523 -23.34 -3.33 -5.80
N VAL A 524 -23.74 -2.54 -6.79
CA VAL A 524 -23.74 -1.07 -6.68
C VAL A 524 -24.75 -0.65 -5.62
N LEU A 525 -24.29 0.09 -4.62
CA LEU A 525 -25.10 0.70 -3.58
C LEU A 525 -25.50 2.13 -3.97
N THR A 526 -24.55 2.91 -4.51
CA THR A 526 -24.80 4.26 -5.01
C THR A 526 -23.68 4.69 -5.96
N THR A 527 -23.95 5.69 -6.79
CA THR A 527 -22.97 6.32 -7.69
C THR A 527 -22.79 7.78 -7.31
N VAL A 528 -21.55 8.21 -7.17
CA VAL A 528 -21.17 9.55 -6.72
C VAL A 528 -20.29 10.20 -7.78
N ALA A 529 -20.63 11.44 -8.14
CA ALA A 529 -19.82 12.24 -9.05
C ALA A 529 -18.52 12.67 -8.37
N MET A 530 -17.43 12.69 -9.14
CA MET A 530 -16.13 13.14 -8.66
C MET A 530 -15.93 14.61 -9.00
N THR A 531 -15.83 15.47 -7.99
CA THR A 531 -15.57 16.90 -8.24
C THR A 531 -14.06 17.15 -8.32
N PRO A 532 -13.51 17.61 -9.45
CA PRO A 532 -12.09 17.94 -9.54
C PRO A 532 -11.76 19.12 -8.62
N ARG A 533 -10.69 19.01 -7.84
CA ARG A 533 -10.30 20.03 -6.85
C ARG A 533 -8.78 20.06 -6.75
N SER A 534 -8.12 20.90 -7.56
CA SER A 534 -6.69 21.25 -7.46
C SER A 534 -6.19 21.85 -8.78
N SER A 535 -5.15 22.70 -8.70
CA SER A 535 -4.37 23.14 -9.87
C SER A 535 -3.67 21.96 -10.60
N SER A 536 -3.34 20.90 -9.86
CA SER A 536 -2.64 19.70 -10.35
C SER A 536 -3.52 18.77 -11.20
N LYS A 537 -4.85 18.95 -11.17
CA LYS A 537 -5.84 18.16 -11.92
C LYS A 537 -5.83 16.64 -11.62
N VAL A 538 -5.25 16.20 -10.49
CA VAL A 538 -5.22 14.78 -10.07
C VAL A 538 -6.08 14.47 -8.84
N HIS A 539 -6.42 15.49 -8.06
CA HIS A 539 -7.22 15.35 -6.84
C HIS A 539 -8.69 15.60 -7.13
N PHE A 540 -9.53 14.75 -6.56
CA PHE A 540 -10.97 14.79 -6.65
C PHE A 540 -11.56 14.67 -5.25
N VAL A 541 -12.72 15.28 -5.05
CA VAL A 541 -13.50 15.12 -3.82
C VAL A 541 -14.79 14.40 -4.15
N VAL A 542 -15.12 13.42 -3.32
CA VAL A 542 -16.43 12.77 -3.31
C VAL A 542 -17.08 12.97 -1.95
N SER A 543 -18.36 13.33 -1.97
CA SER A 543 -19.16 13.59 -0.77
C SER A 543 -20.41 12.73 -0.83
N PHE A 544 -20.67 11.96 0.23
CA PHE A 544 -21.75 10.97 0.24
C PHE A 544 -22.16 10.58 1.66
N THR A 545 -23.32 9.95 1.80
CA THR A 545 -23.75 9.32 3.06
C THR A 545 -23.25 7.87 3.08
N PRO A 546 -22.39 7.47 4.04
CA PRO A 546 -21.86 6.12 4.10
C PRO A 546 -22.96 5.07 4.26
N PRO A 547 -22.97 4.01 3.44
CA PRO A 547 -23.84 2.86 3.65
C PRO A 547 -23.59 2.18 5.00
N SER A 548 -24.63 1.54 5.53
CA SER A 548 -24.54 0.72 6.75
C SER A 548 -23.79 -0.60 6.53
N THR A 549 -23.75 -1.09 5.29
CA THR A 549 -23.01 -2.30 4.92
C THR A 549 -21.55 -1.96 4.55
N PRO A 550 -20.58 -2.86 4.84
CA PRO A 550 -19.20 -2.68 4.40
C PRO A 550 -19.10 -2.56 2.88
N PHE A 551 -18.38 -1.54 2.38
CA PHE A 551 -18.36 -1.19 0.97
C PHE A 551 -16.93 -0.93 0.44
N LYS A 552 -16.76 -0.87 -0.88
CA LYS A 552 -15.54 -0.45 -1.57
C LYS A 552 -15.88 0.68 -2.55
N PHE A 553 -14.89 1.49 -2.92
CA PHE A 553 -15.01 2.40 -4.06
C PHE A 553 -14.66 1.65 -5.34
N ARG A 554 -15.46 1.85 -6.40
CA ARG A 554 -15.14 1.45 -7.77
C ARG A 554 -15.13 2.70 -8.65
N MET A 555 -13.93 3.16 -9.00
CA MET A 555 -13.72 4.27 -9.93
C MET A 555 -13.93 3.77 -11.36
N LYS A 556 -14.71 4.51 -12.15
CA LYS A 556 -14.97 4.24 -13.56
C LYS A 556 -14.68 5.47 -14.40
N GLY A 557 -14.29 5.26 -15.64
CA GLY A 557 -14.07 6.34 -16.59
C GLY A 557 -13.66 5.86 -17.96
N ARG A 558 -13.17 6.80 -18.77
CA ARG A 558 -12.58 6.53 -20.08
C ARG A 558 -11.18 7.10 -20.18
N THR A 559 -10.30 6.39 -20.86
CA THR A 559 -9.00 6.92 -21.26
C THR A 559 -9.17 7.96 -22.36
N LYS A 560 -8.12 8.74 -22.65
CA LYS A 560 -8.11 9.69 -23.77
C LYS A 560 -8.32 9.00 -25.12
N ALA A 561 -7.90 7.74 -25.26
CA ALA A 561 -8.15 6.90 -26.42
C ALA A 561 -9.60 6.35 -26.48
N GLY A 562 -10.44 6.67 -25.49
CA GLY A 562 -11.85 6.29 -25.47
C GLY A 562 -12.14 4.92 -24.84
N HIS A 563 -11.13 4.17 -24.39
CA HIS A 563 -11.35 2.87 -23.75
C HIS A 563 -11.90 3.03 -22.33
N GLY A 564 -12.93 2.24 -22.00
CA GLY A 564 -13.51 2.21 -20.66
C GLY A 564 -12.60 1.48 -19.68
N PHE A 565 -12.53 1.97 -18.44
CA PHE A 565 -11.80 1.30 -17.36
C PHE A 565 -12.61 1.28 -16.07
N GLU A 566 -12.33 0.29 -15.22
CA GLU A 566 -12.76 0.24 -13.83
C GLU A 566 -11.57 -0.09 -12.91
N ARG A 567 -11.58 0.50 -11.71
CA ARG A 567 -10.56 0.32 -10.67
C ARG A 567 -11.25 0.24 -9.33
N SER A 568 -10.91 -0.75 -8.50
CA SER A 568 -11.52 -0.93 -7.18
C SER A 568 -10.55 -0.56 -6.07
N SER A 569 -11.06 0.06 -5.00
CA SER A 569 -10.26 0.32 -3.81
C SER A 569 -9.78 -0.99 -3.19
N ARG A 570 -8.50 -1.03 -2.82
CA ARG A 570 -7.91 -2.21 -2.16
C ARG A 570 -8.61 -2.52 -0.83
N LYS A 571 -8.91 -1.46 -0.06
CA LYS A 571 -9.44 -1.50 1.32
C LYS A 571 -10.96 -1.66 1.34
N THR A 572 -11.48 -2.53 2.21
CA THR A 572 -12.90 -2.47 2.62
C THR A 572 -13.13 -1.29 3.58
N ILE A 573 -14.14 -0.50 3.28
CA ILE A 573 -14.57 0.67 4.04
C ILE A 573 -15.74 0.25 4.94
N ARG A 574 -15.68 0.68 6.20
CA ARG A 574 -16.73 0.43 7.20
C ARG A 574 -17.08 1.74 7.87
N ALA A 575 -18.35 2.14 7.78
CA ALA A 575 -18.85 3.27 8.54
C ALA A 575 -18.99 2.86 10.01
N THR A 576 -18.36 3.59 10.92
CA THR A 576 -18.41 3.30 12.36
C THR A 576 -18.96 4.51 13.13
N THR A 577 -19.64 4.28 14.25
CA THR A 577 -20.11 5.37 15.12
C THR A 577 -18.99 6.00 15.96
N ALA A 578 -17.83 5.33 16.03
CA ALA A 578 -16.64 5.82 16.70
C ALA A 578 -15.43 5.77 15.78
N LEU A 579 -14.49 6.69 15.99
CA LEU A 579 -13.14 6.63 15.40
C LEU A 579 -12.08 6.86 16.47
N ILE A 580 -10.90 6.29 16.26
CA ILE A 580 -9.69 6.55 17.04
C ILE A 580 -8.63 7.15 16.11
N ARG A 581 -7.85 8.10 16.63
CA ARG A 581 -6.71 8.70 15.90
C ARG A 581 -5.60 9.13 16.85
N VAL A 582 -4.40 9.30 16.30
CA VAL A 582 -3.33 10.03 16.99
C VAL A 582 -3.70 11.51 17.08
N TYR A 583 -3.71 12.04 18.30
CA TYR A 583 -3.87 13.47 18.56
C TYR A 583 -2.51 14.16 18.65
N ARG A 584 -1.59 13.57 19.44
CA ARG A 584 -0.23 14.06 19.65
C ARG A 584 0.68 12.92 20.12
N ALA A 585 1.95 12.96 19.77
CA ALA A 585 3.00 12.13 20.37
C ALA A 585 4.04 13.01 21.05
N LYS A 586 4.84 12.45 21.97
CA LYS A 586 6.02 13.12 22.54
C LYS A 586 6.89 13.66 21.40
N ASP A 587 7.23 14.94 21.46
CA ASP A 587 8.00 15.68 20.44
C ASP A 587 7.40 15.65 19.01
N GLY A 588 6.15 15.20 18.85
CA GLY A 588 5.45 15.12 17.57
C GLY A 588 5.80 13.90 16.72
N GLN A 589 6.59 12.95 17.23
CA GLN A 589 7.03 11.76 16.51
C GLN A 589 6.72 10.47 17.27
N LEU A 590 6.53 9.39 16.51
CA LEU A 590 6.28 8.04 17.03
C LEU A 590 7.62 7.33 17.34
N THR A 591 8.50 8.03 18.05
CA THR A 591 9.86 7.59 18.38
C THR A 591 9.94 7.21 19.86
N ILE A 592 10.40 5.98 20.12
CA ILE A 592 10.66 5.47 21.46
C ILE A 592 12.15 5.60 21.76
N PRO A 593 12.57 6.50 22.66
CA PRO A 593 13.97 6.60 23.05
C PRO A 593 14.39 5.36 23.87
N ARG A 594 15.59 4.85 23.61
CA ARG A 594 16.15 3.71 24.37
C ARG A 594 16.21 3.98 25.87
N GLY A 595 15.70 3.05 26.68
CA GLY A 595 15.71 3.12 28.13
C GLY A 595 14.84 4.23 28.73
N ARG A 596 14.08 4.98 27.92
CA ARG A 596 13.28 6.12 28.36
C ARG A 596 11.84 5.99 27.92
N ARG A 597 10.93 6.57 28.72
CA ARG A 597 9.49 6.58 28.41
C ARG A 597 9.15 7.58 27.31
N MET A 598 8.26 7.18 26.41
CA MET A 598 7.52 8.05 25.49
C MET A 598 6.02 7.93 25.76
N TYR A 599 5.24 8.94 25.32
CA TYR A 599 3.77 8.88 25.34
C TYR A 599 3.15 9.19 23.98
N VAL A 600 2.05 8.52 23.64
CA VAL A 600 1.12 8.90 22.57
C VAL A 600 -0.21 9.28 23.20
N ILE A 601 -0.69 10.48 22.88
CA ILE A 601 -2.05 10.91 23.17
C ILE A 601 -2.93 10.53 21.98
N LEU A 602 -3.86 9.62 22.21
CA LEU A 602 -4.89 9.22 21.27
C LEU A 602 -6.19 9.95 21.59
N LEU A 603 -7.04 10.07 20.57
CA LEU A 603 -8.36 10.66 20.68
C LEU A 603 -9.40 9.71 20.12
N ILE A 604 -10.46 9.48 20.90
CA ILE A 604 -11.69 8.80 20.47
C ILE A 604 -12.71 9.89 20.19
N PHE A 605 -13.38 9.82 19.04
CA PHE A 605 -14.55 10.63 18.72
C PHE A 605 -15.75 9.72 18.51
N ASN A 606 -16.88 10.02 19.15
CA ASN A 606 -18.10 9.21 19.12
C ASN A 606 -19.27 10.05 18.58
N VAL A 607 -19.88 9.62 17.48
CA VAL A 607 -21.13 10.20 16.95
C VAL A 607 -22.38 9.42 17.38
N GLY A 608 -22.19 8.21 17.91
CA GLY A 608 -23.28 7.40 18.47
C GLY A 608 -23.69 7.87 19.88
N PRO A 609 -24.61 7.14 20.53
CA PRO A 609 -24.97 7.37 21.93
C PRO A 609 -23.74 7.34 22.86
N THR A 610 -23.83 8.06 23.98
CA THR A 610 -22.78 8.07 25.01
C THR A 610 -22.48 6.64 25.48
N GLU A 611 -21.20 6.25 25.39
CA GLU A 611 -20.78 4.91 25.81
C GLU A 611 -19.33 4.86 26.30
N THR A 612 -18.95 3.72 26.86
CA THR A 612 -17.59 3.43 27.32
C THR A 612 -16.92 2.46 26.37
N PHE A 613 -15.71 2.82 25.93
CA PHE A 613 -14.87 2.00 25.08
C PHE A 613 -13.78 1.31 25.91
N ASP A 614 -13.65 -0.01 25.74
CA ASP A 614 -12.49 -0.77 26.20
C ASP A 614 -11.35 -0.59 25.19
N VAL A 615 -10.15 -0.26 25.65
CA VAL A 615 -8.95 -0.10 24.82
C VAL A 615 -8.10 -1.36 24.92
N SER A 616 -7.74 -1.92 23.76
CA SER A 616 -6.78 -3.01 23.61
C SER A 616 -5.55 -2.53 22.86
N VAL A 617 -4.37 -2.99 23.26
CA VAL A 617 -3.08 -2.68 22.61
C VAL A 617 -2.40 -3.98 22.25
N ASN A 618 -2.28 -4.26 20.96
CA ASN A 618 -1.47 -5.36 20.44
C ASN A 618 -0.09 -4.80 20.08
N ASP A 619 0.88 -5.02 20.97
CA ASP A 619 2.28 -4.60 20.82
C ASP A 619 3.19 -5.84 20.75
N PRO A 620 3.67 -6.23 19.55
CA PRO A 620 4.55 -7.38 19.37
C PRO A 620 5.87 -7.30 20.15
N LYS A 621 6.35 -6.09 20.45
CA LYS A 621 7.59 -5.87 21.21
C LYS A 621 7.37 -5.73 22.71
N ARG A 622 6.10 -5.67 23.14
CA ARG A 622 5.71 -5.50 24.55
C ARG A 622 6.35 -4.26 25.18
N TYR A 623 6.56 -3.19 24.41
CA TYR A 623 7.09 -1.92 24.91
C TYR A 623 5.99 -1.06 25.55
N ALA A 624 4.72 -1.29 25.22
CA ALA A 624 3.57 -0.67 25.83
C ALA A 624 3.51 -1.00 27.33
N THR A 625 3.51 0.02 28.19
CA THR A 625 3.55 -0.17 29.66
C THR A 625 2.16 -0.24 30.31
N THR A 626 1.11 -0.58 29.56
CA THR A 626 -0.26 -0.59 30.07
C THR A 626 -0.49 -1.79 30.99
N ARG A 627 -0.46 -1.55 32.32
CA ARG A 627 -0.68 -2.59 33.34
C ARG A 627 -2.15 -2.94 33.61
N ARG A 628 -3.12 -2.16 33.12
CA ARG A 628 -4.57 -2.36 33.35
C ARG A 628 -5.39 -2.09 32.08
N LYS A 629 -6.52 -2.79 31.93
CA LYS A 629 -7.52 -2.53 30.88
C LYS A 629 -7.98 -1.07 30.96
N GLN A 630 -7.68 -0.28 29.93
CA GLN A 630 -8.05 1.12 29.91
C GLN A 630 -9.49 1.26 29.37
N ARG A 631 -10.30 2.03 30.10
CA ARG A 631 -11.70 2.32 29.75
C ARG A 631 -11.87 3.81 29.55
N VAL A 632 -12.53 4.21 28.46
CA VAL A 632 -12.72 5.62 28.11
C VAL A 632 -14.19 5.88 27.80
N GLN A 633 -14.86 6.66 28.65
CA GLN A 633 -16.22 7.12 28.38
C GLN A 633 -16.20 8.30 27.42
N VAL A 634 -17.05 8.26 26.39
CA VAL A 634 -17.14 9.30 25.37
C VAL A 634 -18.61 9.63 25.10
N TYR A 635 -18.97 10.88 25.39
CA TYR A 635 -20.32 11.40 25.14
C TYR A 635 -20.64 11.51 23.66
N LYS A 636 -21.95 11.45 23.32
CA LYS A 636 -22.45 11.67 21.97
C LYS A 636 -21.93 12.97 21.37
N ASN A 637 -21.43 12.90 20.14
CA ASN A 637 -20.82 14.01 19.39
C ASN A 637 -19.67 14.72 20.12
N ARG A 638 -18.98 14.02 21.04
CA ARG A 638 -17.81 14.53 21.74
C ARG A 638 -16.59 13.65 21.46
N SER A 639 -15.43 14.20 21.80
CA SER A 639 -14.16 13.47 21.77
C SER A 639 -13.54 13.39 23.16
N ARG A 640 -12.88 12.28 23.48
CA ARG A 640 -12.07 12.12 24.70
C ARG A 640 -10.66 11.71 24.32
N ARG A 641 -9.68 12.27 25.03
CA ARG A 641 -8.25 11.93 24.89
C ARG A 641 -7.85 10.92 25.94
N PHE A 642 -6.91 10.05 25.59
CA PHE A 642 -6.26 9.13 26.52
C PHE A 642 -4.79 8.93 26.13
N ILE A 643 -3.99 8.45 27.07
CA ILE A 643 -2.54 8.35 26.92
C ILE A 643 -2.12 6.89 26.94
N LEU A 644 -1.25 6.51 26.00
CA LEU A 644 -0.48 5.28 26.02
C LEU A 644 1.00 5.60 26.23
N TRP A 645 1.67 4.76 27.00
CA TRP A 645 3.08 4.89 27.34
C TRP A 645 3.86 3.73 26.76
N PHE A 646 5.04 4.01 26.23
CA PHE A 646 5.93 2.98 25.69
C PHE A 646 7.35 3.18 26.21
N THR A 647 8.04 2.07 26.46
CA THR A 647 9.43 2.04 26.92
C THR A 647 10.16 0.92 26.17
N ALA A 648 11.15 1.29 25.36
CA ALA A 648 12.05 0.32 24.75
C ALA A 648 13.23 0.04 25.71
N PRO A 649 13.70 -1.22 25.81
CA PRO A 649 14.89 -1.54 26.58
C PRO A 649 16.12 -0.81 26.03
N SER A 650 17.15 -0.63 26.87
CA SER A 650 18.41 -0.03 26.43
C SER A 650 19.08 -0.84 25.33
N SER A 651 18.86 -2.15 25.25
CA SER A 651 19.38 -3.03 24.18
C SER A 651 18.62 -2.93 22.84
N ALA A 652 17.51 -2.21 22.79
CA ALA A 652 16.70 -2.10 21.58
C ALA A 652 17.49 -1.47 20.43
N THR A 653 17.33 -2.01 19.22
CA THR A 653 18.07 -1.58 18.03
C THR A 653 17.53 -0.24 17.49
N PRO A 654 18.33 0.85 17.46
CA PRO A 654 17.91 2.11 16.86
C PRO A 654 17.52 1.97 15.40
N GLY A 655 16.49 2.70 15.00
CA GLY A 655 15.93 2.73 13.65
C GLY A 655 14.99 1.59 13.30
N LYS A 656 14.92 0.52 14.11
CA LYS A 656 13.98 -0.58 13.84
C LYS A 656 12.56 -0.13 14.17
N GLY A 657 11.70 -0.15 13.16
CA GLY A 657 10.27 0.13 13.28
C GLY A 657 9.45 -1.14 13.43
N TYR A 658 8.26 -1.01 14.01
CA TYR A 658 7.28 -2.09 14.09
C TYR A 658 5.86 -1.53 14.28
N PRO A 659 4.81 -2.24 13.83
CA PRO A 659 3.43 -1.79 13.99
C PRO A 659 2.89 -2.16 15.38
N VAL A 660 2.20 -1.22 16.03
CA VAL A 660 1.37 -1.46 17.22
C VAL A 660 -0.08 -1.17 16.87
N ALA A 661 -0.97 -2.13 17.07
CA ALA A 661 -2.40 -1.90 16.87
C ALA A 661 -3.07 -1.46 18.17
N VAL A 662 -3.76 -0.33 18.13
CA VAL A 662 -4.61 0.13 19.23
C VAL A 662 -6.06 0.03 18.79
N THR A 663 -6.83 -0.82 19.46
CA THR A 663 -8.24 -1.08 19.16
C THR A 663 -9.12 -0.55 20.27
N ILE A 664 -10.25 0.05 19.92
CA ILE A 664 -11.31 0.41 20.85
C ILE A 664 -12.56 -0.40 20.56
N LYS A 665 -13.22 -0.88 21.62
CA LYS A 665 -14.48 -1.64 21.52
C LYS A 665 -15.54 -1.07 22.44
N GLY A 666 -16.66 -0.64 21.88
CA GLY A 666 -17.81 -0.14 22.63
C GLY A 666 -18.43 -1.25 23.49
N ARG A 667 -18.66 -0.99 24.78
CA ARG A 667 -19.25 -1.99 25.69
C ARG A 667 -20.73 -2.25 25.40
N LYS A 668 -21.45 -1.21 24.96
CA LYS A 668 -22.88 -1.28 24.62
C LYS A 668 -23.07 -1.54 23.13
N SER A 669 -22.49 -0.70 22.27
CA SER A 669 -22.69 -0.78 20.83
C SER A 669 -21.95 -1.94 20.16
N ARG A 670 -20.94 -2.51 20.85
CA ARG A 670 -19.98 -3.49 20.31
C ARG A 670 -19.21 -2.99 19.07
N VAL A 671 -19.30 -1.69 18.76
CA VAL A 671 -18.55 -1.07 17.66
C VAL A 671 -17.07 -1.17 17.96
N GLU A 672 -16.32 -1.61 16.95
CA GLU A 672 -14.89 -1.85 17.07
C GLU A 672 -14.15 -1.14 15.93
N THR A 673 -13.11 -0.39 16.28
CA THR A 673 -12.27 0.33 15.33
C THR A 673 -10.86 0.49 15.91
N GLY A 674 -9.87 0.75 15.07
CA GLY A 674 -8.47 0.77 15.50
C GLY A 674 -7.59 1.76 14.75
N GLN A 675 -6.40 1.97 15.31
CA GLN A 675 -5.32 2.79 14.77
C GLN A 675 -4.02 2.00 14.86
N ILE A 676 -3.31 1.89 13.73
CA ILE A 676 -1.93 1.37 13.71
C ILE A 676 -0.98 2.51 14.05
N LEU A 677 -0.06 2.27 14.98
CA LEU A 677 1.05 3.15 15.34
C LEU A 677 2.33 2.52 14.80
N ASN A 678 2.92 3.15 13.79
CA ASN A 678 4.21 2.73 13.23
C ASN A 678 5.33 3.33 14.11
N LEU A 679 5.62 2.66 15.23
CA LEU A 679 6.63 3.11 16.20
C LEU A 679 8.03 2.78 15.69
N ILE A 680 9.01 3.60 16.07
CA ILE A 680 10.43 3.36 15.81
C ILE A 680 11.24 3.54 17.09
N VAL A 681 12.26 2.73 17.29
CA VAL A 681 13.24 2.95 18.35
C VAL A 681 14.22 4.04 17.91
N ALA A 682 14.39 5.09 18.70
CA ALA A 682 15.29 6.21 18.43
C ALA A 682 16.56 6.14 19.28
#